data_AF-A0A8D5U6T7-F1
#
_entry.id   AF-A0A8D5U6T7-F1
#
_cell.length_a   1.000
_cell.length_b   1.000
_cell.length_c   1.000
_cell.angle_alpha   90.00
_cell.angle_beta   90.00
_cell.angle_gamma   90.00
#
_symmetry.space_group_name_H-M   'P 1'
#
loop_
_entity.id
_entity.type
_entity.pdbx_description
1 polymer ?
#
loop_
_entity_poly.entity_id
_entity_poly.type
_entity_poly.pdbx_seq_one_letter_code
_entity_poly.pdbx_strand_id
1 'polypeptide(L)'
;MIITEYSIENRDITGHSYVFRGKEKRYIYQSYLKVLLGDKKLNNDEKVDYSEVQRYEDFLTQLQLPYAKECGNLLKNLDSKVSHLPRVTSIASGVGHCIYEAKLKELLGVKGVISSSFPGKGTTVHKLLALASLHVFGKNEFPGDMVKFFRELARELEDASIEDEKILTAVDIFSSLLSVKDELFTIIGVKQDNVRPIVEQQLYDYDLHMLGVPDLILEDIENKKAVVVEWKTYNVPPDKVKRNSVSSYEKAQVTAYAMLEARRLGYEITPDNYDEPSLYDAISGRLTDGRIEDVRVLPVVIRPCLKENKRLTLPPHPVLSDRGDIRDRYKKFRETLGEIFVTARYLTYLVTNFALYGYDKKTDFEDCFKQVGNQNRIVFLSPPPYPIPRGKPSSQEKSGLCRFCQVTDECKFYIGSRHINYFQKMMWALRYASLTEKEKIMWPFRAVYQLSKSYRREKVMERVKKGSNIIWEGNDIIFKNESSKNRFHIFMNRRERTSFKIDILDSMYYDRETDTFVGVRDIRNFEINKGKIRRPHVLEESTPIILYVNDRASMIPLSVNMTGSIVEVNPDKNKEGKETVKYVIDVPSLALSFQKIILKKYLEIYPEMFKDVIMVQVGVDLTHIDLIALDALQRVIGEKIEKIQGLKKKEKLKGLLSSLEKEKERLDFESELGPEIMSEDVLRYFYSQEKEG
;
A
#
# COMPACT_ATOMS: atom_id res chain seq x y z
N MET A 1 -22.69 3.22 9.88
CA MET A 1 -23.85 3.92 10.49
C MET A 1 -24.53 2.93 11.42
N ILE A 2 -24.05 2.89 12.67
CA ILE A 2 -24.73 2.29 13.82
C ILE A 2 -24.71 3.41 14.84
N ILE A 3 -25.88 3.96 15.13
CA ILE A 3 -26.09 4.95 16.17
C ILE A 3 -26.49 4.14 17.39
N THR A 4 -25.65 4.12 18.41
CA THR A 4 -26.04 3.75 19.77
C THR A 4 -25.60 4.89 20.68
N GLU A 5 -26.59 5.42 21.40
CA GLU A 5 -26.49 6.52 22.34
C GLU A 5 -25.45 6.23 23.43
N TYR A 6 -24.46 7.10 23.56
CA TYR A 6 -23.71 7.28 24.79
C TYR A 6 -23.72 8.77 25.11
N SER A 7 -24.41 9.13 26.18
CA SER A 7 -24.35 10.44 26.80
C SER A 7 -22.95 10.63 27.40
N ILE A 8 -22.21 11.62 26.91
CA ILE A 8 -21.01 12.12 27.57
C ILE A 8 -21.27 13.60 27.89
N GLU A 9 -21.34 13.87 29.19
CA GLU A 9 -21.43 15.20 29.78
C GLU A 9 -20.18 16.03 29.47
N ASN A 10 -20.43 17.33 29.27
CA ASN A 10 -19.48 18.40 28.97
C ASN A 10 -18.15 18.32 29.74
N ARG A 11 -17.03 18.25 28.99
CA ARG A 11 -15.80 18.98 29.30
C ARG A 11 -15.10 19.44 28.02
N ASP A 12 -14.65 20.69 28.05
CA ASP A 12 -14.10 21.48 26.97
C ASP A 12 -13.06 20.76 26.09
N ILE A 13 -13.40 20.59 24.81
CA ILE A 13 -12.43 20.38 23.74
C ILE A 13 -12.50 21.62 22.86
N THR A 14 -11.45 22.43 22.93
CA THR A 14 -11.27 23.63 22.09
C THR A 14 -11.32 23.25 20.62
N GLY A 15 -12.43 23.63 19.96
CA GLY A 15 -12.65 23.41 18.55
C GLY A 15 -11.65 24.19 17.68
N HIS A 16 -11.01 23.50 16.75
CA HIS A 16 -10.46 24.13 15.55
C HIS A 16 -11.61 24.32 14.55
N SER A 17 -12.10 25.54 14.48
CA SER A 17 -13.04 25.99 13.47
C SER A 17 -12.35 26.05 12.10
N TYR A 18 -12.85 25.26 11.15
CA TYR A 18 -12.40 25.30 9.76
C TYR A 18 -13.00 26.52 9.06
N VAL A 19 -12.29 27.64 9.07
CA VAL A 19 -12.59 28.79 8.22
C VAL A 19 -11.71 28.71 6.97
N PHE A 20 -12.30 28.30 5.85
CA PHE A 20 -11.64 28.34 4.54
C PHE A 20 -11.62 29.78 4.02
N ARG A 21 -10.48 30.48 4.16
CA ARG A 21 -10.17 31.70 3.40
C ARG A 21 -9.05 31.44 2.38
N GLY A 22 -9.22 31.97 1.16
CA GLY A 22 -8.14 32.14 0.18
C GLY A 22 -8.50 31.73 -1.26
N LYS A 23 -8.83 32.73 -2.10
CA LYS A 23 -9.30 32.62 -3.51
C LYS A 23 -8.29 32.01 -4.51
N GLU A 24 -7.06 31.68 -4.13
CA GLU A 24 -6.03 31.14 -5.04
C GLU A 24 -6.06 29.61 -5.24
N LYS A 25 -6.75 28.85 -4.38
CA LYS A 25 -6.75 27.37 -4.48
C LYS A 25 -7.72 26.81 -5.53
N ARG A 26 -8.61 27.62 -6.12
CA ARG A 26 -9.69 27.14 -7.02
C ARG A 26 -9.22 26.68 -8.41
N TYR A 27 -8.09 27.17 -8.91
CA TYR A 27 -7.62 26.88 -10.27
C TYR A 27 -6.75 25.62 -10.38
N ILE A 28 -6.12 25.19 -9.28
CA ILE A 28 -5.25 24.00 -9.26
C ILE A 28 -6.10 22.73 -9.42
N TYR A 29 -7.25 22.62 -8.74
CA TYR A 29 -8.08 21.40 -8.76
C TYR A 29 -8.76 21.10 -10.10
N GLN A 30 -9.14 22.11 -10.89
CA GLN A 30 -9.88 21.86 -12.15
C GLN A 30 -9.03 21.18 -13.23
N SER A 31 -7.72 21.40 -13.21
CA SER A 31 -6.76 20.77 -14.13
C SER A 31 -6.44 19.33 -13.72
N TYR A 32 -6.50 19.01 -12.41
CA TYR A 32 -6.39 17.64 -11.88
C TYR A 32 -7.51 16.75 -12.43
N LEU A 33 -8.75 17.22 -12.35
CA LEU A 33 -9.96 16.48 -12.76
C LEU A 33 -9.99 16.10 -14.25
N LYS A 34 -9.53 16.97 -15.16
CA LYS A 34 -9.56 16.69 -16.61
C LYS A 34 -8.55 15.62 -17.05
N VAL A 35 -7.39 15.51 -16.38
CA VAL A 35 -6.39 14.47 -16.68
C VAL A 35 -6.79 13.13 -16.06
N LEU A 36 -7.41 13.15 -14.87
CA LEU A 36 -7.81 11.94 -14.16
C LEU A 36 -9.03 11.23 -14.75
N LEU A 37 -9.93 11.99 -15.39
CA LEU A 37 -11.22 11.51 -15.91
C LEU A 37 -11.29 11.56 -17.44
N GLY A 38 -10.27 12.10 -18.09
CA GLY A 38 -10.15 12.17 -19.55
C GLY A 38 -9.31 11.03 -20.09
N ASP A 39 -9.91 9.90 -20.43
CA ASP A 39 -9.22 8.80 -21.12
C ASP A 39 -9.20 9.04 -22.64
N LYS A 40 -8.09 9.57 -23.14
CA LYS A 40 -7.65 9.36 -24.53
C LYS A 40 -6.36 8.55 -24.51
N LYS A 41 -6.32 7.55 -25.38
CA LYS A 41 -5.32 6.49 -25.43
C LYS A 41 -3.92 7.06 -25.67
N LEU A 42 -2.95 6.76 -24.80
CA LEU A 42 -1.58 6.57 -25.29
C LEU A 42 -1.66 5.48 -26.38
N ASN A 43 -1.03 5.70 -27.53
CA ASN A 43 -1.21 4.84 -28.70
C ASN A 43 -0.94 3.38 -28.32
N ASN A 44 -1.84 2.48 -28.71
CA ASN A 44 -1.69 1.03 -28.48
C ASN A 44 -0.46 0.44 -29.21
N ASP A 45 0.23 1.24 -30.02
CA ASP A 45 1.40 0.86 -30.81
C ASP A 45 2.73 1.09 -30.07
N GLU A 46 2.71 1.75 -28.90
CA GLU A 46 3.90 1.93 -28.06
C GLU A 46 4.22 0.62 -27.32
N LYS A 47 5.18 -0.14 -27.87
CA LYS A 47 5.71 -1.35 -27.25
C LYS A 47 6.86 -0.99 -26.31
N VAL A 48 6.57 -1.01 -25.01
CA VAL A 48 7.60 -0.99 -23.95
C VAL A 48 8.02 -2.45 -23.70
N ASP A 49 9.33 -2.71 -23.72
CA ASP A 49 9.91 -3.95 -23.25
C ASP A 49 10.15 -3.86 -21.74
N TYR A 50 9.15 -4.32 -20.98
CA TYR A 50 9.20 -4.29 -19.51
C TYR A 50 10.28 -5.22 -18.93
N SER A 51 10.83 -6.17 -19.69
CA SER A 51 11.92 -7.04 -19.18
C SER A 51 13.22 -6.29 -18.92
N GLU A 52 13.38 -5.13 -19.58
CA GLU A 52 14.52 -4.23 -19.49
C GLU A 52 14.27 -3.02 -18.57
N VAL A 53 13.07 -2.92 -17.96
CA VAL A 53 12.75 -1.82 -17.05
C VAL A 53 13.24 -2.18 -15.65
N GLN A 54 14.36 -1.59 -15.25
CA GLN A 54 14.91 -1.74 -13.90
C GLN A 54 14.78 -0.44 -13.09
N ARG A 55 14.82 0.71 -13.77
CA ARG A 55 14.59 2.04 -13.24
C ARG A 55 13.43 2.71 -13.98
N TYR A 56 12.84 3.74 -13.37
CA TYR A 56 11.69 4.40 -13.99
C TYR A 56 12.09 5.24 -15.21
N GLU A 57 13.34 5.73 -15.23
CA GLU A 57 13.94 6.39 -16.39
C GLU A 57 13.99 5.48 -17.61
N ASP A 58 14.26 4.17 -17.42
CA ASP A 58 14.28 3.21 -18.53
C ASP A 58 12.90 3.14 -19.21
N PHE A 59 11.82 3.15 -18.41
CA PHE A 59 10.44 3.23 -18.90
C PHE A 59 10.16 4.54 -19.66
N LEU A 60 10.57 5.69 -19.11
CA LEU A 60 10.38 6.99 -19.77
C LEU A 60 11.14 7.09 -21.10
N THR A 61 12.36 6.55 -21.16
CA THR A 61 13.17 6.49 -22.38
C THR A 61 12.52 5.59 -23.43
N GLN A 62 12.02 4.41 -23.05
CA GLN A 62 11.31 3.52 -23.98
C GLN A 62 10.01 4.13 -24.51
N LEU A 63 9.37 5.01 -23.75
CA LEU A 63 8.25 5.82 -24.21
C LEU A 63 8.65 6.95 -25.17
N GLN A 64 9.94 7.09 -25.53
CA GLN A 64 10.43 8.15 -26.42
C GLN A 64 10.03 9.55 -25.95
N LEU A 65 10.03 9.78 -24.63
CA LEU A 65 9.78 11.09 -24.07
C LEU A 65 10.99 12.00 -24.38
N PRO A 66 10.80 13.19 -25.01
CA PRO A 66 11.92 14.04 -25.44
C PRO A 66 12.87 14.44 -24.30
N TYR A 67 12.32 14.68 -23.11
CA TYR A 67 13.04 15.08 -21.90
C TYR A 67 12.99 13.98 -20.83
N ALA A 68 13.19 12.73 -21.25
CA ALA A 68 13.11 11.55 -20.37
C ALA A 68 14.05 11.65 -19.16
N LYS A 69 15.26 12.18 -19.36
CA LYS A 69 16.28 12.29 -18.29
C LYS A 69 15.91 13.34 -17.26
N GLU A 70 15.43 14.50 -17.72
CA GLU A 70 15.00 15.61 -16.88
C GLU A 70 13.76 15.23 -16.08
N CYS A 71 12.75 14.65 -16.74
CA CYS A 71 11.57 14.10 -16.08
C CYS A 71 11.95 12.99 -15.08
N GLY A 72 12.87 12.11 -15.46
CA GLY A 72 13.43 11.06 -14.60
C GLY A 72 14.05 11.60 -13.31
N ASN A 73 14.97 12.57 -13.43
CA ASN A 73 15.61 13.23 -12.28
C ASN A 73 14.59 13.92 -11.37
N LEU A 74 13.58 14.55 -11.97
CA LEU A 74 12.50 15.18 -11.22
C LEU A 74 11.71 14.15 -10.42
N LEU A 75 11.30 13.05 -11.06
CA LEU A 75 10.57 11.97 -10.40
C LEU A 75 11.40 11.28 -9.34
N LYS A 76 12.71 11.10 -9.54
CA LYS A 76 13.62 10.56 -8.52
C LYS A 76 13.66 11.44 -7.25
N ASN A 77 13.64 12.76 -7.39
CA ASN A 77 13.56 13.70 -6.27
C ASN A 77 12.15 13.74 -5.62
N LEU A 78 11.12 13.41 -6.39
CA LEU A 78 9.77 13.27 -5.85
C LEU A 78 9.63 11.94 -5.06
N ASP A 79 10.08 10.82 -5.63
CA ASP A 79 10.07 9.49 -5.00
C ASP A 79 10.75 9.50 -3.63
N SER A 80 11.79 10.31 -3.49
CA SER A 80 12.51 10.43 -2.24
C SER A 80 11.75 11.16 -1.13
N LYS A 81 10.62 11.82 -1.44
CA LYS A 81 9.77 12.55 -0.50
C LYS A 81 8.41 11.91 -0.29
N VAL A 82 7.85 11.30 -1.33
CA VAL A 82 6.51 10.71 -1.30
C VAL A 82 6.43 9.59 -0.27
N SER A 83 5.32 9.56 0.45
CA SER A 83 5.04 8.65 1.55
C SER A 83 3.84 7.72 1.29
N HIS A 84 3.17 7.88 0.15
CA HIS A 84 2.16 6.92 -0.27
C HIS A 84 2.79 5.59 -0.68
N LEU A 85 2.19 4.48 -0.26
CA LEU A 85 2.51 3.13 -0.70
C LEU A 85 1.24 2.42 -1.17
N PRO A 86 1.07 2.16 -2.48
CA PRO A 86 -0.02 1.33 -2.97
C PRO A 86 0.15 -0.11 -2.48
N ARG A 87 -0.97 -0.81 -2.35
CA ARG A 87 -0.97 -2.18 -1.85
C ARG A 87 -0.56 -3.16 -2.94
N VAL A 88 0.20 -4.19 -2.59
CA VAL A 88 0.58 -5.26 -3.54
C VAL A 88 -0.65 -5.88 -4.21
N THR A 89 -1.77 -6.05 -3.50
CA THR A 89 -3.02 -6.55 -4.10
C THR A 89 -3.59 -5.63 -5.19
N SER A 90 -3.43 -4.32 -5.06
CA SER A 90 -3.84 -3.34 -6.07
C SER A 90 -2.88 -3.36 -7.26
N ILE A 91 -1.57 -3.43 -7.00
CA ILE A 91 -0.55 -3.55 -8.05
C ILE A 91 -0.78 -4.83 -8.87
N ALA A 92 -0.96 -5.96 -8.19
CA ALA A 92 -1.27 -7.24 -8.82
C ALA A 92 -2.59 -7.22 -9.61
N SER A 93 -3.61 -6.50 -9.11
CA SER A 93 -4.85 -6.26 -9.88
C SER A 93 -4.56 -5.49 -11.16
N GLY A 94 -3.68 -4.49 -11.11
CA GLY A 94 -3.32 -3.67 -12.26
C GLY A 94 -2.57 -4.44 -13.33
N VAL A 95 -1.55 -5.20 -12.92
CA VAL A 95 -0.69 -6.03 -13.78
C VAL A 95 -1.46 -7.23 -14.32
N GLY A 96 -2.18 -7.95 -13.45
CA GLY A 96 -2.75 -9.26 -13.79
C GLY A 96 -4.18 -9.24 -14.31
N HIS A 97 -4.91 -8.13 -14.18
CA HIS A 97 -6.34 -8.07 -14.54
C HIS A 97 -6.75 -6.76 -15.20
N CYS A 98 -6.67 -5.63 -14.51
CA CYS A 98 -7.08 -4.32 -15.04
C CYS A 98 -6.49 -3.14 -14.26
N ILE A 99 -5.72 -2.28 -14.93
CA ILE A 99 -5.16 -1.06 -14.33
C ILE A 99 -6.21 -0.08 -13.81
N TYR A 100 -7.39 -0.03 -14.43
CA TYR A 100 -8.48 0.84 -13.98
C TYR A 100 -9.10 0.35 -12.67
N GLU A 101 -9.17 -0.96 -12.47
CA GLU A 101 -9.61 -1.52 -11.20
C GLU A 101 -8.63 -1.17 -10.08
N ALA A 102 -7.33 -1.33 -10.33
CA ALA A 102 -6.28 -0.94 -9.38
C ALA A 102 -6.37 0.55 -9.01
N LYS A 103 -6.51 1.42 -10.02
CA LYS A 103 -6.70 2.88 -9.83
C LYS A 103 -7.91 3.19 -8.93
N LEU A 104 -9.04 2.51 -9.13
CA LEU A 104 -10.25 2.75 -8.33
C LEU A 104 -10.12 2.21 -6.91
N LYS A 105 -9.46 1.06 -6.72
CA LYS A 105 -9.17 0.51 -5.38
C LYS A 105 -8.37 1.49 -4.54
N GLU A 106 -7.33 2.11 -5.11
CA GLU A 106 -6.50 3.10 -4.40
C GLU A 106 -7.20 4.46 -4.22
N LEU A 107 -7.97 4.94 -5.21
CA LEU A 107 -8.62 6.25 -5.13
C LEU A 107 -9.90 6.26 -4.30
N LEU A 108 -10.69 5.18 -4.32
CA LEU A 108 -12.04 5.16 -3.74
C LEU A 108 -12.14 4.31 -2.48
N GLY A 109 -11.13 3.47 -2.19
CA GLY A 109 -11.21 2.52 -1.08
C GLY A 109 -12.37 1.53 -1.22
N VAL A 110 -12.74 1.12 -2.46
CA VAL A 110 -13.90 0.24 -2.69
C VAL A 110 -13.77 -1.08 -1.90
N LYS A 111 -14.92 -1.66 -1.50
CA LYS A 111 -15.03 -2.88 -0.68
C LYS A 111 -14.08 -4.01 -1.15
N GLY A 112 -13.46 -4.69 -0.18
CA GLY A 112 -12.46 -5.75 -0.38
C GLY A 112 -11.05 -5.36 0.07
N VAL A 113 -10.75 -4.06 0.01
CA VAL A 113 -9.47 -3.45 0.38
C VAL A 113 -9.17 -3.61 1.88
N ILE A 114 -10.17 -3.61 2.77
CA ILE A 114 -9.97 -3.78 4.23
C ILE A 114 -9.31 -5.12 4.61
N SER A 115 -9.59 -6.20 3.86
CA SER A 115 -9.16 -7.56 4.21
C SER A 115 -7.68 -7.85 3.93
N SER A 116 -7.03 -7.09 3.05
CA SER A 116 -5.66 -7.36 2.57
C SER A 116 -4.56 -6.53 3.23
N SER A 117 -4.87 -5.76 4.28
CA SER A 117 -3.90 -4.81 4.86
C SER A 117 -3.63 -4.96 6.33
N PHE A 118 -4.30 -5.90 6.97
CA PHE A 118 -4.03 -6.25 8.36
C PHE A 118 -3.81 -7.76 8.43
N PRO A 119 -2.66 -8.20 8.95
CA PRO A 119 -2.41 -9.59 9.28
C PRO A 119 -3.59 -10.19 10.07
N GLY A 120 -4.05 -11.37 9.65
CA GLY A 120 -5.16 -12.05 10.32
C GLY A 120 -6.56 -11.55 9.99
N LYS A 121 -6.74 -10.71 8.97
CA LYS A 121 -8.04 -10.59 8.28
C LYS A 121 -8.24 -11.65 7.20
N GLY A 122 -7.22 -12.46 6.93
CA GLY A 122 -7.32 -13.68 6.14
C GLY A 122 -8.32 -14.66 6.74
N THR A 123 -8.77 -15.60 5.91
CA THR A 123 -9.63 -16.70 6.37
C THR A 123 -8.93 -17.47 7.50
N THR A 124 -9.69 -18.13 8.38
CA THR A 124 -9.14 -18.97 9.47
C THR A 124 -8.04 -19.93 8.98
N VAL A 125 -8.13 -20.40 7.74
CA VAL A 125 -7.12 -21.22 7.08
C VAL A 125 -5.74 -20.53 7.07
N HIS A 126 -5.63 -19.26 6.66
CA HIS A 126 -4.34 -18.54 6.63
C HIS A 126 -3.76 -18.36 8.04
N LYS A 127 -4.62 -18.07 9.03
CA LYS A 127 -4.19 -17.97 10.44
C LYS A 127 -3.57 -19.27 10.94
N LEU A 128 -4.23 -20.39 10.66
CA LEU A 128 -3.74 -21.72 11.01
C LEU A 128 -2.43 -22.04 10.29
N LEU A 129 -2.32 -21.74 8.99
CA LEU A 129 -1.09 -21.93 8.21
C LEU A 129 0.08 -21.10 8.74
N ALA A 130 -0.15 -19.86 9.15
CA ALA A 130 0.86 -19.01 9.75
C ALA A 130 1.36 -19.58 11.09
N LEU A 131 0.45 -19.99 11.99
CA LEU A 131 0.83 -20.63 13.26
C LEU A 131 1.56 -21.96 13.05
N ALA A 132 1.10 -22.78 12.11
CA ALA A 132 1.75 -24.03 11.73
C ALA A 132 3.16 -23.78 11.20
N SER A 133 3.35 -22.75 10.37
CA SER A 133 4.66 -22.40 9.82
C SER A 133 5.64 -21.96 10.91
N LEU A 134 5.19 -21.14 11.87
CA LEU A 134 6.01 -20.74 13.02
C LEU A 134 6.43 -21.96 13.86
N HIS A 135 5.52 -22.91 14.09
CA HIS A 135 5.83 -24.10 14.87
C HIS A 135 6.82 -25.01 14.12
N VAL A 136 6.50 -25.39 12.89
CA VAL A 136 7.27 -26.39 12.14
C VAL A 136 8.63 -25.86 11.70
N PHE A 137 8.69 -24.68 11.12
CA PHE A 137 9.96 -24.11 10.64
C PHE A 137 10.70 -23.32 11.71
N GLY A 138 10.00 -22.76 12.71
CA GLY A 138 10.65 -22.03 13.79
C GLY A 138 11.24 -22.92 14.88
N LYS A 139 10.63 -24.07 15.16
CA LYS A 139 11.15 -25.04 16.15
C LYS A 139 11.83 -26.26 15.53
N ASN A 140 11.75 -26.42 14.21
CA ASN A 140 12.14 -27.65 13.51
C ASN A 140 11.42 -28.91 14.03
N GLU A 141 10.18 -28.75 14.48
CA GLU A 141 9.33 -29.82 15.02
C GLU A 141 8.24 -30.21 14.01
N PHE A 142 8.35 -31.41 13.43
CA PHE A 142 7.36 -31.93 12.48
C PHE A 142 6.30 -32.77 13.21
N PRO A 143 5.01 -32.41 13.14
CA PRO A 143 3.96 -33.17 13.79
C PRO A 143 3.72 -34.52 13.10
N GLY A 144 3.54 -35.58 13.89
CA GLY A 144 3.18 -36.90 13.37
C GLY A 144 1.74 -37.01 12.88
N ASP A 145 0.80 -36.34 13.56
CA ASP A 145 -0.61 -36.24 13.16
C ASP A 145 -0.97 -34.78 12.86
N MET A 146 -1.02 -34.47 11.56
CA MET A 146 -1.33 -33.13 11.06
C MET A 146 -2.71 -32.62 11.48
N VAL A 147 -3.73 -33.49 11.50
CA VAL A 147 -5.11 -33.07 11.81
C VAL A 147 -5.21 -32.72 13.29
N LYS A 148 -4.66 -33.56 14.16
CA LYS A 148 -4.60 -33.28 15.60
C LYS A 148 -3.83 -31.99 15.87
N PHE A 149 -2.68 -31.82 15.22
CA PHE A 149 -1.86 -30.60 15.35
C PHE A 149 -2.64 -29.33 14.97
N PHE A 150 -3.30 -29.31 13.82
CA PHE A 150 -4.09 -28.13 13.41
C PHE A 150 -5.31 -27.89 14.31
N ARG A 151 -5.90 -28.93 14.90
CA ARG A 151 -6.96 -28.77 15.92
C ARG A 151 -6.44 -28.14 17.22
N GLU A 152 -5.20 -28.43 17.60
CA GLU A 152 -4.55 -27.77 18.74
C GLU A 152 -4.30 -26.29 18.44
N LEU A 153 -3.78 -25.96 17.25
CA LEU A 153 -3.61 -24.57 16.81
C LEU A 153 -4.94 -23.81 16.73
N ALA A 154 -6.01 -24.47 16.29
CA ALA A 154 -7.35 -23.87 16.24
C ALA A 154 -7.84 -23.45 17.63
N ARG A 155 -7.51 -24.19 18.68
CA ARG A 155 -7.86 -23.83 20.06
C ARG A 155 -7.09 -22.60 20.54
N GLU A 156 -5.87 -22.38 20.05
CA GLU A 156 -5.07 -21.18 20.39
C GLU A 156 -5.62 -19.89 19.79
N LEU A 157 -6.45 -19.96 18.74
CA LEU A 157 -7.05 -18.77 18.12
C LEU A 157 -8.25 -18.21 18.90
N GLU A 158 -8.64 -18.85 20.02
CA GLU A 158 -9.77 -18.49 20.89
C GLU A 158 -11.12 -18.32 20.14
N ASP A 159 -11.21 -18.88 18.93
CA ASP A 159 -12.40 -18.85 18.09
C ASP A 159 -13.20 -20.14 18.30
N ALA A 160 -14.26 -20.05 19.09
CA ALA A 160 -15.02 -21.19 19.61
C ALA A 160 -15.76 -22.03 18.54
N SER A 161 -15.69 -21.67 17.25
CA SER A 161 -16.39 -22.37 16.17
C SER A 161 -15.61 -22.44 14.85
N ILE A 162 -14.36 -22.91 14.88
CA ILE A 162 -13.64 -23.21 13.64
C ILE A 162 -14.20 -24.51 13.04
N GLU A 163 -14.80 -24.40 11.85
CA GLU A 163 -15.31 -25.54 11.07
C GLU A 163 -14.19 -26.54 10.73
N ASP A 164 -14.44 -27.83 10.93
CA ASP A 164 -13.49 -28.91 10.58
C ASP A 164 -13.05 -28.84 9.09
N GLU A 165 -13.91 -28.37 8.18
CA GLU A 165 -13.57 -28.18 6.76
C GLU A 165 -12.40 -27.21 6.56
N LYS A 166 -12.36 -26.12 7.34
CA LYS A 166 -11.26 -25.14 7.28
C LYS A 166 -9.96 -25.73 7.82
N ILE A 167 -10.05 -26.56 8.86
CA ILE A 167 -8.90 -27.29 9.43
C ILE A 167 -8.34 -28.25 8.38
N LEU A 168 -9.19 -29.07 7.75
CA LEU A 168 -8.77 -30.01 6.71
C LEU A 168 -8.16 -29.29 5.50
N THR A 169 -8.76 -28.18 5.08
CA THR A 169 -8.19 -27.35 4.00
C THR A 169 -6.79 -26.82 4.36
N ALA A 170 -6.59 -26.36 5.59
CA ALA A 170 -5.29 -25.90 6.06
C ALA A 170 -4.26 -27.04 6.10
N VAL A 171 -4.66 -28.23 6.58
CA VAL A 171 -3.84 -29.44 6.57
C VAL A 171 -3.42 -29.80 5.14
N ASP A 172 -4.33 -29.78 4.18
CA ASP A 172 -4.04 -30.13 2.78
C ASP A 172 -3.07 -29.14 2.13
N ILE A 173 -3.25 -27.83 2.34
CA ILE A 173 -2.35 -26.78 1.83
C ILE A 173 -0.96 -26.93 2.45
N PHE A 174 -0.89 -27.08 3.79
CA PHE A 174 0.39 -27.20 4.47
C PHE A 174 1.14 -28.47 4.09
N SER A 175 0.43 -29.59 3.98
CA SER A 175 1.00 -30.86 3.50
C SER A 175 1.55 -30.73 2.08
N SER A 176 0.90 -29.92 1.24
CA SER A 176 1.37 -29.63 -0.11
C SER A 176 2.71 -28.88 -0.09
N LEU A 177 2.86 -27.85 0.76
CA LEU A 177 4.15 -27.19 0.98
C LEU A 177 5.22 -28.18 1.46
N LEU A 178 4.92 -28.97 2.49
CA LEU A 178 5.86 -29.93 3.06
C LEU A 178 6.34 -30.95 2.03
N SER A 179 5.49 -31.33 1.07
CA SER A 179 5.84 -32.28 0.02
C SER A 179 6.83 -31.74 -1.02
N VAL A 180 6.94 -30.41 -1.17
CA VAL A 180 7.81 -29.76 -2.16
C VAL A 180 8.96 -28.97 -1.53
N LYS A 181 8.95 -28.74 -0.22
CA LYS A 181 9.92 -27.86 0.47
C LYS A 181 11.38 -28.17 0.15
N ASP A 182 11.74 -29.45 0.09
CA ASP A 182 13.13 -29.88 -0.10
C ASP A 182 13.63 -29.56 -1.51
N GLU A 183 12.75 -29.69 -2.52
CA GLU A 183 13.04 -29.26 -3.90
C GLU A 183 13.26 -27.75 -3.95
N LEU A 184 12.41 -26.95 -3.28
CA LEU A 184 12.55 -25.50 -3.25
C LEU A 184 13.84 -25.05 -2.59
N PHE A 185 14.16 -25.63 -1.43
CA PHE A 185 15.40 -25.35 -0.72
C PHE A 185 16.63 -25.76 -1.52
N THR A 186 16.54 -26.85 -2.28
CA THR A 186 17.62 -27.29 -3.18
C THR A 186 17.83 -26.28 -4.31
N ILE A 187 16.77 -25.77 -4.94
CA ILE A 187 16.85 -24.79 -6.04
C ILE A 187 17.60 -23.53 -5.62
N ILE A 188 17.26 -22.97 -4.46
CA ILE A 188 17.92 -21.75 -3.97
C ILE A 188 19.19 -22.03 -3.16
N GLY A 189 19.44 -23.29 -2.78
CA GLY A 189 20.58 -23.70 -1.95
C GLY A 189 20.48 -23.15 -0.52
N VAL A 190 19.35 -23.37 0.14
CA VAL A 190 19.10 -23.09 1.56
C VAL A 190 19.10 -24.39 2.35
N LYS A 191 19.65 -24.37 3.56
CA LYS A 191 19.59 -25.51 4.49
C LYS A 191 18.40 -25.35 5.41
N GLN A 192 17.64 -26.41 5.62
CA GLN A 192 16.43 -26.37 6.45
C GLN A 192 16.70 -25.81 7.86
N ASP A 193 17.82 -26.19 8.48
CA ASP A 193 18.17 -25.75 9.84
C ASP A 193 18.41 -24.23 9.97
N ASN A 194 18.65 -23.55 8.86
CA ASN A 194 18.87 -22.09 8.82
C ASN A 194 17.60 -21.29 8.51
N VAL A 195 16.48 -21.96 8.22
CA VAL A 195 15.26 -21.30 7.74
C VAL A 195 14.48 -20.71 8.90
N ARG A 196 14.21 -19.41 8.81
CA ARG A 196 13.26 -18.71 9.68
C ARG A 196 11.96 -18.43 8.93
N PRO A 197 10.79 -18.78 9.49
CA PRO A 197 9.51 -18.36 8.94
C PRO A 197 9.20 -16.91 9.31
N ILE A 198 8.83 -16.09 8.33
CA ILE A 198 8.22 -14.77 8.48
C ILE A 198 6.78 -14.84 7.97
N VAL A 199 5.81 -14.79 8.87
CA VAL A 199 4.38 -14.95 8.57
C VAL A 199 3.62 -13.64 8.72
N GLU A 200 2.78 -13.33 7.72
CA GLU A 200 1.78 -12.27 7.78
C GLU A 200 2.36 -10.93 8.28
N GLN A 201 3.54 -10.53 7.80
CA GLN A 201 4.20 -9.29 8.22
C GLN A 201 3.96 -8.16 7.23
N GLN A 202 3.69 -6.96 7.75
CA GLN A 202 3.57 -5.76 6.94
C GLN A 202 4.96 -5.28 6.52
N LEU A 203 5.23 -5.22 5.22
CA LEU A 203 6.51 -4.76 4.67
C LEU A 203 6.30 -3.43 3.93
N TYR A 204 7.06 -2.41 4.32
CA TYR A 204 7.00 -1.05 3.76
C TYR A 204 8.29 -0.74 2.98
N ASP A 205 8.23 -0.77 1.64
CA ASP A 205 9.37 -0.36 0.80
C ASP A 205 9.00 0.84 -0.08
N TYR A 206 9.71 1.94 0.15
CA TYR A 206 9.45 3.19 -0.55
C TYR A 206 10.27 3.39 -1.82
N ASP A 207 11.29 2.58 -2.08
CA ASP A 207 12.00 2.64 -3.37
C ASP A 207 11.24 1.83 -4.44
N LEU A 208 10.60 0.74 -4.03
CA LEU A 208 9.64 -0.03 -4.82
C LEU A 208 8.25 0.62 -4.87
N HIS A 209 7.93 1.49 -3.90
CA HIS A 209 6.60 2.02 -3.64
C HIS A 209 5.55 0.92 -3.44
N MET A 210 5.80 0.00 -2.51
CA MET A 210 4.91 -1.11 -2.22
C MET A 210 4.68 -1.27 -0.72
N LEU A 211 3.42 -1.53 -0.36
CA LEU A 211 3.02 -2.07 0.93
C LEU A 211 2.44 -3.47 0.73
N GLY A 212 3.04 -4.47 1.36
CA GLY A 212 2.63 -5.87 1.22
C GLY A 212 2.50 -6.59 2.56
N VAL A 213 1.68 -7.64 2.57
CA VAL A 213 1.61 -8.63 3.65
C VAL A 213 1.76 -10.01 3.02
N PRO A 214 2.99 -10.51 2.85
CA PRO A 214 3.23 -11.86 2.37
C PRO A 214 2.63 -12.88 3.34
N ASP A 215 2.04 -13.94 2.82
CA ASP A 215 1.45 -15.02 3.60
C ASP A 215 2.53 -15.76 4.43
N LEU A 216 3.60 -16.21 3.78
CA LEU A 216 4.77 -16.82 4.41
C LEU A 216 6.04 -16.50 3.61
N ILE A 217 7.12 -16.17 4.30
CA ILE A 217 8.48 -16.18 3.78
C ILE A 217 9.27 -17.21 4.60
N LEU A 218 10.05 -18.05 3.94
CA LEU A 218 11.00 -18.95 4.55
C LEU A 218 12.41 -18.45 4.20
N GLU A 219 13.03 -17.70 5.09
CA GLU A 219 14.29 -16.98 4.84
C GLU A 219 15.49 -17.64 5.52
N ASP A 220 16.63 -17.62 4.84
CA ASP A 220 17.97 -17.77 5.41
C ASP A 220 18.65 -16.40 5.27
N ILE A 221 18.51 -15.58 6.32
CA ILE A 221 18.92 -14.18 6.29
C ILE A 221 20.45 -14.02 6.18
N GLU A 222 21.22 -14.96 6.74
CA GLU A 222 22.69 -14.94 6.69
C GLU A 222 23.20 -15.16 5.27
N ASN A 223 22.55 -16.06 4.52
CA ASN A 223 22.89 -16.34 3.13
C ASN A 223 22.13 -15.47 2.11
N LYS A 224 21.28 -14.55 2.59
CA LYS A 224 20.40 -13.67 1.80
C LYS A 224 19.55 -14.44 0.79
N LYS A 225 18.86 -15.50 1.25
CA LYS A 225 18.02 -16.35 0.40
C LYS A 225 16.65 -16.55 1.02
N ALA A 226 15.62 -16.72 0.20
CA ALA A 226 14.28 -16.98 0.69
C ALA A 226 13.37 -17.70 -0.31
N VAL A 227 12.37 -18.42 0.23
CA VAL A 227 11.20 -18.88 -0.51
C VAL A 227 10.00 -18.04 -0.07
N VAL A 228 9.33 -17.38 -1.01
CA VAL A 228 8.15 -16.53 -0.72
C VAL A 228 6.89 -17.23 -1.17
N VAL A 229 6.03 -17.57 -0.22
CA VAL A 229 4.85 -18.41 -0.42
C VAL A 229 3.58 -17.58 -0.37
N GLU A 230 2.71 -17.79 -1.36
CA GLU A 230 1.32 -17.33 -1.37
C GLU A 230 0.38 -18.53 -1.27
N TRP A 231 -0.48 -18.55 -0.26
CA TRP A 231 -1.51 -19.58 -0.06
C TRP A 231 -2.73 -19.28 -0.92
N LYS A 232 -3.33 -20.32 -1.48
CA LYS A 232 -4.65 -20.23 -2.13
C LYS A 232 -5.54 -21.34 -1.60
N THR A 233 -6.74 -20.97 -1.15
CA THR A 233 -7.63 -21.87 -0.40
C THR A 233 -8.64 -22.65 -1.25
N TYR A 234 -8.75 -22.33 -2.55
CA TYR A 234 -9.73 -22.98 -3.42
C TYR A 234 -9.18 -24.30 -3.98
N ASN A 235 -10.00 -25.35 -3.88
CA ASN A 235 -9.73 -26.62 -4.51
C ASN A 235 -9.83 -26.50 -6.03
N VAL A 236 -8.91 -27.16 -6.71
CA VAL A 236 -8.85 -27.20 -8.16
C VAL A 236 -9.49 -28.51 -8.64
N PRO A 237 -10.65 -28.48 -9.33
CA PRO A 237 -11.31 -29.70 -9.79
C PRO A 237 -10.41 -30.53 -10.71
N PRO A 238 -10.34 -31.87 -10.55
CA PRO A 238 -9.46 -32.76 -11.32
C PRO A 238 -9.66 -32.67 -12.85
N ASP A 239 -10.90 -32.46 -13.28
CA ASP A 239 -11.32 -32.30 -14.68
C ASP A 239 -10.84 -30.98 -15.32
N LYS A 240 -10.47 -29.99 -14.51
CA LYS A 240 -9.93 -28.70 -14.97
C LYS A 240 -8.41 -28.60 -14.91
N VAL A 241 -7.70 -29.62 -14.39
CA VAL A 241 -6.23 -29.63 -14.18
C VAL A 241 -5.43 -29.26 -15.44
N LYS A 242 -5.93 -29.59 -16.65
CA LYS A 242 -5.30 -29.18 -17.92
C LYS A 242 -5.40 -27.68 -18.25
N ARG A 243 -6.33 -26.93 -17.63
CA ARG A 243 -6.57 -25.48 -17.83
C ARG A 243 -5.99 -24.57 -16.72
N ASN A 244 -5.37 -25.12 -15.68
CA ASN A 244 -5.02 -24.38 -14.46
C ASN A 244 -3.58 -23.85 -14.46
N SER A 245 -3.35 -22.79 -15.24
CA SER A 245 -2.21 -21.91 -15.03
C SER A 245 -2.44 -21.02 -13.81
N VAL A 246 -1.42 -20.78 -12.98
CA VAL A 246 -1.40 -19.66 -12.04
C VAL A 246 -1.83 -18.39 -12.80
N SER A 247 -2.86 -17.69 -12.32
CA SER A 247 -3.37 -16.52 -13.03
C SER A 247 -2.35 -15.38 -13.03
N SER A 248 -2.42 -14.46 -13.98
CA SER A 248 -1.49 -13.32 -14.03
C SER A 248 -1.57 -12.45 -12.76
N TYR A 249 -2.75 -12.36 -12.13
CA TYR A 249 -2.92 -11.71 -10.83
C TYR A 249 -2.07 -12.37 -9.75
N GLU A 250 -2.19 -13.69 -9.61
CA GLU A 250 -1.46 -14.44 -8.59
C GLU A 250 0.04 -14.41 -8.83
N LYS A 251 0.48 -14.51 -10.11
CA LYS A 251 1.88 -14.35 -10.49
C LYS A 251 2.42 -12.99 -10.08
N ALA A 252 1.69 -11.92 -10.39
CA ALA A 252 2.09 -10.57 -10.06
C ALA A 252 2.15 -10.34 -8.53
N GLN A 253 1.18 -10.88 -7.80
CA GLN A 253 1.09 -10.75 -6.34
C GLN A 253 2.30 -11.37 -5.64
N VAL A 254 2.55 -12.66 -5.85
CA VAL A 254 3.68 -13.36 -5.19
C VAL A 254 5.03 -12.86 -5.67
N THR A 255 5.15 -12.42 -6.93
CA THR A 255 6.38 -11.82 -7.46
C THR A 255 6.65 -10.46 -6.80
N ALA A 256 5.62 -9.63 -6.57
CA ALA A 256 5.77 -8.37 -5.84
C ALA A 256 6.16 -8.61 -4.36
N TYR A 257 5.65 -9.67 -3.72
CA TYR A 257 6.12 -10.07 -2.40
C TYR A 257 7.59 -10.52 -2.41
N ALA A 258 8.03 -11.24 -3.45
CA ALA A 258 9.45 -11.55 -3.63
C ALA A 258 10.33 -10.30 -3.83
N MET A 259 9.81 -9.24 -4.46
CA MET A 259 10.52 -7.95 -4.53
C MET A 259 10.69 -7.31 -3.14
N LEU A 260 9.64 -7.28 -2.33
CA LEU A 260 9.71 -6.80 -0.94
C LEU A 260 10.70 -7.61 -0.10
N GLU A 261 10.69 -8.94 -0.25
CA GLU A 261 11.63 -9.82 0.44
C GLU A 261 13.08 -9.62 -0.01
N ALA A 262 13.32 -9.45 -1.31
CA ALA A 262 14.66 -9.16 -1.82
C ALA A 262 15.22 -7.85 -1.21
N ARG A 263 14.38 -6.81 -1.06
CA ARG A 263 14.77 -5.59 -0.34
C ARG A 263 15.09 -5.87 1.12
N ARG A 264 14.28 -6.67 1.80
CA ARG A 264 14.48 -7.07 3.21
C ARG A 264 15.80 -7.81 3.44
N LEU A 265 16.22 -8.66 2.50
CA LEU A 265 17.52 -9.36 2.50
C LEU A 265 18.70 -8.43 2.11
N GLY A 266 18.40 -7.21 1.65
CA GLY A 266 19.38 -6.17 1.34
C GLY A 266 19.87 -6.20 -0.11
N TYR A 267 19.07 -6.71 -1.06
CA TYR A 267 19.33 -6.52 -2.49
C TYR A 267 18.81 -5.16 -2.95
N GLU A 268 19.68 -4.36 -3.59
CA GLU A 268 19.34 -3.05 -4.12
C GLU A 268 18.74 -3.14 -5.53
N ILE A 269 17.84 -2.20 -5.86
CA ILE A 269 17.26 -2.09 -7.22
C ILE A 269 18.38 -1.80 -8.23
N THR A 270 19.32 -0.94 -7.85
CA THR A 270 20.51 -0.60 -8.63
C THR A 270 21.71 -0.68 -7.69
N PRO A 271 22.47 -1.78 -7.69
CA PRO A 271 23.62 -1.94 -6.81
C PRO A 271 24.75 -0.96 -7.19
N ASP A 272 25.53 -0.53 -6.19
CA ASP A 272 26.69 0.35 -6.41
C ASP A 272 27.85 -0.41 -7.07
N ASN A 273 27.95 -1.71 -6.81
CA ASN A 273 28.95 -2.60 -7.40
C ASN A 273 28.32 -3.48 -8.49
N TYR A 274 28.90 -3.47 -9.69
CA TYR A 274 28.45 -4.27 -10.84
C TYR A 274 28.49 -5.78 -10.60
N ASP A 275 29.32 -6.25 -9.67
CA ASP A 275 29.41 -7.68 -9.33
C ASP A 275 28.29 -8.15 -8.39
N GLU A 276 27.61 -7.21 -7.70
CA GLU A 276 26.50 -7.54 -6.81
C GLU A 276 25.22 -7.77 -7.63
N PRO A 277 24.46 -8.84 -7.35
CA PRO A 277 23.18 -9.06 -8.03
C PRO A 277 22.20 -7.94 -7.66
N SER A 278 21.54 -7.36 -8.67
CA SER A 278 20.40 -6.49 -8.42
C SER A 278 19.25 -7.27 -7.79
N LEU A 279 18.26 -6.56 -7.25
CA LEU A 279 16.98 -7.14 -6.83
C LEU A 279 16.35 -8.00 -7.94
N TYR A 280 16.40 -7.55 -9.20
CA TYR A 280 15.83 -8.29 -10.31
C TYR A 280 16.58 -9.61 -10.57
N ASP A 281 17.90 -9.60 -10.44
CA ASP A 281 18.74 -10.78 -10.67
C ASP A 281 18.63 -11.76 -9.50
N ALA A 282 18.52 -11.27 -8.26
CA ALA A 282 18.28 -12.10 -7.08
C ALA A 282 16.97 -12.90 -7.19
N ILE A 283 15.94 -12.33 -7.83
CA ILE A 283 14.64 -12.98 -8.00
C ILE A 283 14.59 -13.84 -9.27
N SER A 284 15.10 -13.33 -10.39
CA SER A 284 15.01 -14.01 -11.69
C SER A 284 16.12 -15.05 -11.93
N GLY A 285 17.23 -14.95 -11.20
CA GLY A 285 18.46 -15.67 -11.52
C GLY A 285 19.11 -15.19 -12.82
N ARG A 286 20.18 -15.86 -13.23
CA ARG A 286 20.90 -15.60 -14.47
C ARG A 286 20.63 -16.73 -15.46
N LEU A 287 20.28 -16.37 -16.69
CA LEU A 287 20.06 -17.34 -17.76
C LEU A 287 21.39 -17.67 -18.46
N THR A 288 21.95 -18.85 -18.19
CA THR A 288 23.22 -19.37 -18.71
C THR A 288 22.98 -20.69 -19.44
N ASP A 289 23.38 -20.79 -20.71
CA ASP A 289 23.29 -22.03 -21.52
C ASP A 289 21.92 -22.75 -21.47
N GLY A 290 20.83 -21.99 -21.42
CA GLY A 290 19.46 -22.54 -21.36
C GLY A 290 19.04 -23.05 -19.97
N ARG A 291 19.77 -22.68 -18.92
CA ARG A 291 19.43 -22.94 -17.52
C ARG A 291 19.38 -21.62 -16.75
N ILE A 292 18.61 -21.60 -15.67
CA ILE A 292 18.53 -20.45 -14.77
C ILE A 292 19.30 -20.82 -13.51
N GLU A 293 20.32 -20.05 -13.22
CA GLU A 293 21.22 -20.25 -12.08
C GLU A 293 21.11 -19.06 -11.12
N ASP A 294 21.65 -19.21 -9.91
CA ASP A 294 21.78 -18.13 -8.92
C ASP A 294 20.45 -17.46 -8.49
N VAL A 295 19.35 -18.22 -8.45
CA VAL A 295 18.09 -17.74 -7.88
C VAL A 295 18.25 -17.63 -6.35
N ARG A 296 18.02 -16.45 -5.79
CA ARG A 296 18.16 -16.16 -4.36
C ARG A 296 16.81 -16.03 -3.66
N VAL A 297 15.81 -15.48 -4.34
CA VAL A 297 14.45 -15.32 -3.81
C VAL A 297 13.45 -16.00 -4.74
N LEU A 298 12.82 -17.07 -4.27
CA LEU A 298 11.94 -17.92 -5.09
C LEU A 298 10.46 -17.70 -4.75
N PRO A 299 9.68 -17.04 -5.63
CA PRO A 299 8.24 -16.89 -5.45
C PRO A 299 7.49 -18.18 -5.80
N VAL A 300 6.56 -18.59 -4.95
CA VAL A 300 5.82 -19.84 -5.03
C VAL A 300 4.35 -19.69 -4.61
N VAL A 301 3.43 -20.38 -5.30
CA VAL A 301 1.99 -20.38 -4.96
C VAL A 301 1.60 -21.79 -4.56
N ILE A 302 1.02 -21.99 -3.37
CA ILE A 302 0.64 -23.32 -2.88
C ILE A 302 -0.88 -23.43 -2.76
N ARG A 303 -1.43 -24.58 -3.16
CA ARG A 303 -2.88 -24.92 -3.15
C ARG A 303 -3.12 -26.25 -2.44
N PRO A 304 -4.36 -26.56 -2.01
CA PRO A 304 -4.68 -27.88 -1.47
C PRO A 304 -4.52 -28.94 -2.57
N CYS A 305 -3.96 -30.10 -2.22
CA CYS A 305 -3.69 -31.19 -3.16
C CYS A 305 -4.48 -32.45 -2.82
N LEU A 306 -5.27 -32.95 -3.78
CA LEU A 306 -5.88 -34.28 -3.73
C LEU A 306 -4.86 -35.32 -4.25
N LYS A 307 -4.14 -35.96 -3.32
CA LYS A 307 -3.40 -37.26 -3.31
C LYS A 307 -2.73 -37.86 -4.58
N GLU A 308 -3.01 -37.45 -5.82
CA GLU A 308 -2.54 -38.13 -7.05
C GLU A 308 -1.70 -37.26 -7.99
N ASN A 309 -1.55 -35.95 -7.77
CA ASN A 309 -0.71 -35.10 -8.63
C ASN A 309 0.26 -34.21 -7.85
N LYS A 310 1.47 -34.74 -7.63
CA LYS A 310 2.63 -34.09 -6.96
C LYS A 310 3.14 -32.77 -7.58
N ARG A 311 2.46 -32.21 -8.60
CA ARG A 311 2.81 -30.96 -9.32
C ARG A 311 1.69 -29.91 -9.27
N LEU A 312 0.89 -29.90 -8.21
CA LEU A 312 -0.23 -28.99 -8.07
C LEU A 312 0.23 -27.65 -7.48
N THR A 313 0.74 -26.81 -8.37
CA THR A 313 1.05 -25.38 -8.23
C THR A 313 2.45 -25.07 -7.77
N LEU A 314 3.34 -24.83 -8.73
CA LEU A 314 4.58 -24.04 -8.71
C LEU A 314 5.04 -24.02 -10.17
N PRO A 315 5.10 -22.90 -10.94
CA PRO A 315 5.52 -21.55 -10.52
C PRO A 315 4.75 -20.31 -11.05
N PRO A 316 5.07 -19.14 -10.47
CA PRO A 316 5.34 -17.87 -11.18
C PRO A 316 6.78 -17.77 -11.76
N HIS A 317 7.82 -18.27 -11.08
CA HIS A 317 9.22 -18.32 -11.54
C HIS A 317 9.53 -19.40 -12.61
N PRO A 318 10.23 -19.08 -13.72
CA PRO A 318 10.53 -20.01 -14.81
C PRO A 318 11.23 -21.32 -14.40
N VAL A 319 12.05 -21.34 -13.34
CA VAL A 319 12.80 -22.53 -12.90
C VAL A 319 11.92 -23.72 -12.48
N LEU A 320 10.69 -23.49 -12.00
CA LEU A 320 9.81 -24.59 -11.53
C LEU A 320 8.88 -25.11 -12.64
N SER A 321 9.04 -24.64 -13.88
CA SER A 321 8.19 -25.03 -15.02
C SER A 321 9.02 -25.78 -16.04
N ASP A 322 8.51 -26.92 -16.50
CA ASP A 322 9.12 -27.71 -17.58
C ASP A 322 8.48 -27.43 -18.95
N ARG A 323 7.44 -26.57 -19.01
CA ARG A 323 6.64 -26.35 -20.22
C ARG A 323 7.14 -25.15 -21.03
N GLY A 324 7.42 -25.35 -22.31
CA GLY A 324 7.79 -24.28 -23.26
C GLY A 324 9.23 -23.80 -23.12
N ASP A 325 9.64 -22.95 -24.06
CA ASP A 325 11.02 -22.43 -24.13
C ASP A 325 11.41 -21.66 -22.87
N ILE A 326 12.59 -21.95 -22.33
CA ILE A 326 13.07 -21.35 -21.07
C ILE A 326 13.39 -19.87 -21.23
N ARG A 327 13.88 -19.43 -22.40
CA ARG A 327 14.25 -18.03 -22.66
C ARG A 327 12.99 -17.18 -22.71
N ASP A 328 11.95 -17.65 -23.40
CA ASP A 328 10.64 -16.99 -23.45
C ASP A 328 10.01 -16.85 -22.06
N ARG A 329 10.13 -17.89 -21.23
CA ARG A 329 9.59 -17.86 -19.86
C ARG A 329 10.38 -16.94 -18.94
N TYR A 330 11.72 -16.94 -19.06
CA TYR A 330 12.58 -16.01 -18.36
C TYR A 330 12.24 -14.56 -18.73
N LYS A 331 12.12 -14.26 -20.03
CA LYS A 331 11.72 -12.94 -20.51
C LYS A 331 10.36 -12.51 -19.94
N LYS A 332 9.32 -13.33 -20.05
CA LYS A 332 7.98 -13.02 -19.50
C LYS A 332 7.97 -12.80 -17.99
N PHE A 333 8.82 -13.53 -17.27
CA PHE A 333 8.97 -13.34 -15.83
C PHE A 333 9.64 -12.00 -15.51
N ARG A 334 10.68 -11.62 -16.26
CA ARG A 334 11.28 -10.27 -16.16
C ARG A 334 10.32 -9.15 -16.58
N GLU A 335 9.50 -9.36 -17.62
CA GLU A 335 8.42 -8.43 -17.99
C GLU A 335 7.48 -8.20 -16.80
N THR A 336 7.08 -9.26 -16.09
CA THR A 336 6.21 -9.16 -14.91
C THR A 336 6.85 -8.32 -13.81
N LEU A 337 8.16 -8.45 -13.55
CA LEU A 337 8.88 -7.63 -12.57
C LEU A 337 8.84 -6.13 -12.96
N GLY A 338 9.10 -5.80 -14.24
CA GLY A 338 9.03 -4.44 -14.73
C GLY A 338 7.61 -3.85 -14.72
N GLU A 339 6.60 -4.65 -15.07
CA GLU A 339 5.18 -4.26 -15.01
C GLU A 339 4.73 -3.92 -13.59
N ILE A 340 5.14 -4.73 -12.61
CA ILE A 340 4.90 -4.50 -11.18
C ILE A 340 5.54 -3.17 -10.75
N PHE A 341 6.81 -2.96 -11.08
CA PHE A 341 7.56 -1.76 -10.71
C PHE A 341 6.94 -0.47 -11.28
N VAL A 342 6.58 -0.46 -12.57
CA VAL A 342 5.93 0.69 -13.22
C VAL A 342 4.52 0.92 -12.68
N THR A 343 3.75 -0.15 -12.45
CA THR A 343 2.39 -0.06 -11.91
C THR A 343 2.38 0.52 -10.49
N ALA A 344 3.33 0.12 -9.64
CA ALA A 344 3.48 0.65 -8.29
C ALA A 344 3.68 2.19 -8.32
N ARG A 345 4.63 2.69 -9.10
CA ARG A 345 4.87 4.14 -9.26
C ARG A 345 3.67 4.87 -9.83
N TYR A 346 3.04 4.31 -10.86
CA TYR A 346 1.82 4.90 -11.44
C TYR A 346 0.73 5.08 -10.38
N LEU A 347 0.45 4.06 -9.57
CA LEU A 347 -0.56 4.14 -8.51
C LEU A 347 -0.18 5.13 -7.42
N THR A 348 1.09 5.20 -7.03
CA THR A 348 1.63 6.20 -6.12
C THR A 348 1.36 7.62 -6.63
N TYR A 349 1.83 7.95 -7.83
CA TYR A 349 1.71 9.31 -8.36
C TYR A 349 0.26 9.73 -8.59
N LEU A 350 -0.65 8.79 -8.88
CA LEU A 350 -2.07 9.10 -9.06
C LEU A 350 -2.73 9.70 -7.81
N VAL A 351 -2.29 9.26 -6.63
CA VAL A 351 -2.88 9.63 -5.33
C VAL A 351 -2.04 10.66 -4.58
N THR A 352 -0.79 10.89 -5.01
CA THR A 352 0.08 11.93 -4.47
C THR A 352 -0.44 13.33 -4.80
N ASN A 353 -0.50 14.19 -3.78
CA ASN A 353 -0.67 15.63 -3.96
C ASN A 353 0.69 16.30 -4.07
N PHE A 354 1.17 16.55 -5.30
CA PHE A 354 2.51 17.10 -5.55
C PHE A 354 2.75 18.48 -4.92
N ALA A 355 1.69 19.27 -4.73
CA ALA A 355 1.78 20.57 -4.09
C ALA A 355 2.19 20.48 -2.61
N LEU A 356 1.92 19.35 -1.94
CA LEU A 356 2.43 19.07 -0.58
C LEU A 356 3.96 19.12 -0.53
N TYR A 357 4.60 18.73 -1.64
CA TYR A 357 6.04 18.63 -1.80
C TYR A 357 6.66 19.83 -2.53
N GLY A 358 5.87 20.89 -2.76
CA GLY A 358 6.33 22.12 -3.39
C GLY A 358 6.40 22.08 -4.91
N TYR A 359 5.80 21.07 -5.56
CA TYR A 359 5.75 20.99 -7.02
C TYR A 359 4.44 21.58 -7.56
N ASP A 360 4.54 22.50 -8.52
CA ASP A 360 3.43 22.95 -9.35
C ASP A 360 3.34 22.12 -10.63
N LYS A 361 2.13 21.64 -10.91
CA LYS A 361 1.94 20.69 -12.01
C LYS A 361 2.19 21.29 -13.39
N LYS A 362 1.92 22.59 -13.56
CA LYS A 362 1.98 23.24 -14.87
C LYS A 362 3.41 23.59 -15.22
N THR A 363 4.18 24.08 -14.26
CA THR A 363 5.56 24.55 -14.50
C THR A 363 6.58 23.45 -14.32
N ASP A 364 6.42 22.60 -13.31
CA ASP A 364 7.52 21.71 -12.93
C ASP A 364 7.53 20.41 -13.74
N PHE A 365 6.37 19.98 -14.25
CA PHE A 365 6.28 18.74 -15.05
C PHE A 365 6.22 19.00 -16.56
N GLU A 366 6.62 20.18 -17.05
CA GLU A 366 6.63 20.50 -18.49
C GLU A 366 7.40 19.44 -19.31
N ASP A 367 8.55 19.00 -18.79
CA ASP A 367 9.42 17.97 -19.37
C ASP A 367 8.81 16.56 -19.34
N CYS A 368 7.76 16.36 -18.54
CA CYS A 368 7.06 15.08 -18.41
C CYS A 368 5.83 14.96 -19.32
N PHE A 369 5.56 15.95 -20.17
CA PHE A 369 4.44 15.91 -21.11
C PHE A 369 4.81 15.17 -22.39
N LYS A 370 3.86 14.34 -22.84
CA LYS A 370 3.88 13.71 -24.16
C LYS A 370 2.60 14.05 -24.92
N GLN A 371 2.71 14.31 -26.20
CA GLN A 371 1.56 14.54 -27.06
C GLN A 371 0.86 13.21 -27.34
N VAL A 372 -0.43 13.15 -27.02
CA VAL A 372 -1.28 11.97 -27.17
C VAL A 372 -2.54 12.37 -27.95
N GLY A 373 -2.50 12.15 -29.26
CA GLY A 373 -3.46 12.75 -30.20
C GLY A 373 -3.40 14.27 -30.15
N ASN A 374 -4.52 14.93 -29.88
CA ASN A 374 -4.62 16.40 -29.81
C ASN A 374 -4.46 16.94 -28.37
N GLN A 375 -3.90 16.17 -27.44
CA GLN A 375 -3.75 16.56 -26.03
C GLN A 375 -2.35 16.26 -25.52
N ASN A 376 -1.75 17.21 -24.81
CA ASN A 376 -0.55 16.97 -24.02
C ASN A 376 -0.93 16.30 -22.70
N ARG A 377 -0.27 15.20 -22.36
CA ARG A 377 -0.52 14.43 -21.14
C ARG A 377 0.77 14.23 -20.36
N ILE A 378 0.68 14.30 -19.04
CA ILE A 378 1.76 13.90 -18.17
C ILE A 378 1.84 12.38 -18.19
N VAL A 379 2.99 11.85 -18.59
CA VAL A 379 3.20 10.42 -18.88
C VAL A 379 2.90 9.56 -17.65
N PHE A 380 3.49 9.88 -16.50
CA PHE A 380 3.38 9.09 -15.27
C PHE A 380 2.02 9.19 -14.57
N LEU A 381 1.12 10.08 -15.01
CA LEU A 381 -0.28 10.14 -14.57
C LEU A 381 -1.24 9.44 -15.55
N SER A 382 -0.72 8.97 -16.68
CA SER A 382 -1.47 8.23 -17.67
C SER A 382 -1.29 6.72 -17.45
N PRO A 383 -2.32 5.89 -17.71
CA PRO A 383 -2.18 4.44 -17.56
C PRO A 383 -0.96 3.91 -18.35
N PRO A 384 -0.10 3.04 -17.76
CA PRO A 384 1.05 2.43 -18.42
C PRO A 384 0.66 1.58 -19.63
N PRO A 385 1.37 1.66 -20.78
CA PRO A 385 1.03 0.98 -22.04
C PRO A 385 1.00 -0.55 -21.95
N TYR A 386 0.53 -1.19 -23.04
CA TYR A 386 0.54 -2.65 -23.20
C TYR A 386 1.92 -3.24 -22.85
N PRO A 387 2.01 -4.43 -22.21
CA PRO A 387 0.96 -5.45 -22.01
C PRO A 387 0.05 -5.28 -20.79
N ILE A 388 0.22 -4.23 -19.99
CA ILE A 388 -0.61 -4.02 -18.79
C ILE A 388 -2.11 -3.92 -19.19
N PRO A 389 -2.98 -4.80 -18.66
CA PRO A 389 -4.33 -4.98 -19.15
C PRO A 389 -5.25 -3.81 -18.76
N ARG A 390 -6.17 -3.47 -19.67
CA ARG A 390 -7.11 -2.36 -19.49
C ARG A 390 -8.52 -2.74 -19.93
N GLY A 391 -9.49 -2.54 -19.04
CA GLY A 391 -10.91 -2.69 -19.36
C GLY A 391 -11.40 -1.63 -20.35
N LYS A 392 -12.69 -1.69 -20.72
CA LYS A 392 -13.36 -0.65 -21.52
C LYS A 392 -14.48 0.00 -20.69
N PRO A 393 -14.19 1.03 -19.88
CA PRO A 393 -15.14 1.62 -18.94
C PRO A 393 -16.45 2.12 -19.58
N SER A 394 -16.39 2.67 -20.80
CA SER A 394 -17.58 3.17 -21.52
C SER A 394 -18.34 2.08 -22.32
N SER A 395 -17.82 0.85 -22.40
CA SER A 395 -18.43 -0.27 -23.15
C SER A 395 -18.07 -1.61 -22.51
N GLN A 396 -18.46 -1.75 -21.23
CA GLN A 396 -18.07 -2.86 -20.37
C GLN A 396 -18.59 -4.20 -20.89
N GLU A 397 -19.76 -4.22 -21.53
CA GLU A 397 -20.36 -5.38 -22.19
C GLU A 397 -19.47 -5.96 -23.31
N LYS A 398 -18.61 -5.12 -23.91
CA LYS A 398 -17.68 -5.50 -24.98
C LYS A 398 -16.27 -5.82 -24.48
N SER A 399 -16.03 -5.85 -23.17
CA SER A 399 -14.74 -6.15 -22.58
C SER A 399 -14.80 -7.44 -21.76
N GLY A 400 -13.99 -8.44 -22.14
CA GLY A 400 -13.86 -9.68 -21.38
C GLY A 400 -13.35 -9.47 -19.95
N LEU A 401 -12.51 -8.44 -19.74
CA LEU A 401 -11.94 -8.09 -18.44
C LEU A 401 -13.00 -7.52 -17.47
N CYS A 402 -14.02 -6.85 -17.99
CA CYS A 402 -15.07 -6.24 -17.17
C CYS A 402 -16.11 -7.25 -16.65
N ARG A 403 -16.25 -8.44 -17.26
CA ARG A 403 -17.27 -9.43 -16.88
C ARG A 403 -17.12 -9.96 -15.46
N PHE A 404 -15.89 -10.02 -14.95
CA PHE A 404 -15.57 -10.54 -13.62
C PHE A 404 -14.98 -9.45 -12.71
N CYS A 405 -15.18 -8.18 -13.06
CA CYS A 405 -14.65 -7.03 -12.32
C CYS A 405 -15.58 -6.65 -11.16
N GLN A 406 -15.02 -6.53 -9.95
CA GLN A 406 -15.79 -6.19 -8.74
C GLN A 406 -16.14 -4.70 -8.64
N VAL A 407 -15.54 -3.85 -9.47
CA VAL A 407 -15.73 -2.39 -9.45
C VAL A 407 -16.40 -1.88 -10.73
N THR A 408 -17.29 -2.68 -11.30
CA THR A 408 -17.91 -2.40 -12.61
C THR A 408 -18.72 -1.09 -12.58
N ASP A 409 -19.53 -0.89 -11.54
CA ASP A 409 -20.36 0.32 -11.41
C ASP A 409 -19.51 1.57 -11.18
N GLU A 410 -18.51 1.49 -10.29
CA GLU A 410 -17.56 2.55 -10.03
C GLU A 410 -16.76 2.89 -11.30
N CYS A 411 -16.31 1.88 -12.05
CA CYS A 411 -15.58 2.07 -13.28
C CYS A 411 -16.43 2.77 -14.35
N LYS A 412 -17.70 2.39 -14.47
CA LYS A 412 -18.63 3.05 -15.38
C LYS A 412 -18.87 4.50 -14.97
N PHE A 413 -19.09 4.75 -13.69
CA PHE A 413 -19.37 6.08 -13.15
C PHE A 413 -18.17 7.02 -13.24
N TYR A 414 -16.99 6.59 -12.78
CA TYR A 414 -15.83 7.46 -12.66
C TYR A 414 -14.96 7.55 -13.91
N ILE A 415 -14.95 6.50 -14.75
CA ILE A 415 -14.06 6.44 -15.92
C ILE A 415 -14.89 6.40 -17.21
N GLY A 416 -16.01 5.68 -17.20
CA GLY A 416 -16.89 5.53 -18.37
C GLY A 416 -17.70 6.80 -18.70
N SER A 417 -18.16 7.54 -17.69
CA SER A 417 -19.00 8.74 -17.83
C SER A 417 -18.17 10.02 -17.98
N ARG A 418 -18.54 10.89 -18.94
CA ARG A 418 -17.78 12.11 -19.29
C ARG A 418 -18.27 13.38 -18.59
N HIS A 419 -19.29 13.32 -17.74
CA HIS A 419 -19.90 14.51 -17.15
C HIS A 419 -19.32 14.84 -15.77
N ILE A 420 -18.45 15.85 -15.72
CA ILE A 420 -17.94 16.43 -14.47
C ILE A 420 -18.65 17.75 -14.21
N ASN A 421 -19.68 17.70 -13.36
CA ASN A 421 -20.33 18.92 -12.86
C ASN A 421 -19.58 19.49 -11.64
N TYR A 422 -19.98 20.66 -11.15
CA TYR A 422 -19.35 21.33 -10.01
C TYR A 422 -19.31 20.46 -8.75
N PHE A 423 -20.39 19.74 -8.44
CA PHE A 423 -20.46 18.81 -7.31
C PHE A 423 -19.42 17.69 -7.44
N GLN A 424 -19.29 17.07 -8.62
CA GLN A 424 -18.26 16.06 -8.89
C GLN A 424 -16.86 16.64 -8.67
N LYS A 425 -16.59 17.89 -9.10
CA LYS A 425 -15.31 18.56 -8.85
C LYS A 425 -15.02 18.73 -7.35
N MET A 426 -16.01 19.14 -6.56
CA MET A 426 -15.87 19.27 -5.10
C MET A 426 -15.59 17.93 -4.42
N MET A 427 -16.31 16.86 -4.79
CA MET A 427 -16.11 15.54 -4.19
C MET A 427 -14.70 14.99 -4.46
N TRP A 428 -14.17 15.20 -5.66
CA TRP A 428 -12.77 14.88 -5.96
C TRP A 428 -11.78 15.74 -5.17
N ALA A 429 -12.06 17.02 -4.97
CA ALA A 429 -11.19 17.87 -4.14
C ALA A 429 -11.17 17.40 -2.67
N LEU A 430 -12.33 17.02 -2.11
CA LEU A 430 -12.41 16.43 -0.76
C LEU A 430 -11.64 15.12 -0.67
N ARG A 431 -11.75 14.25 -1.68
CA ARG A 431 -10.99 13.00 -1.75
C ARG A 431 -9.49 13.23 -1.73
N TYR A 432 -8.99 14.18 -2.51
CA TYR A 432 -7.56 14.53 -2.49
C TYR A 432 -7.12 15.17 -1.17
N ALA A 433 -8.01 15.86 -0.45
CA ALA A 433 -7.73 16.31 0.91
C ALA A 433 -7.55 15.12 1.86
N SER A 434 -8.46 14.13 1.84
CA SER A 434 -8.31 12.89 2.63
C SER A 434 -7.02 12.13 2.28
N LEU A 435 -6.71 11.98 0.99
CA LEU A 435 -5.45 11.36 0.55
C LEU A 435 -4.21 12.15 0.98
N THR A 436 -4.31 13.49 1.05
CA THR A 436 -3.22 14.34 1.57
C THR A 436 -3.01 14.12 3.07
N GLU A 437 -4.07 13.90 3.86
CA GLU A 437 -3.91 13.56 5.27
C GLU A 437 -3.31 12.16 5.45
N LYS A 438 -3.73 11.17 4.63
CA LYS A 438 -3.09 9.85 4.58
C LYS A 438 -1.59 9.96 4.35
N GLU A 439 -1.19 10.77 3.39
CA GLU A 439 0.22 11.03 3.08
C GLU A 439 1.02 11.48 4.30
N LYS A 440 0.45 12.39 5.10
CA LYS A 440 1.07 12.90 6.32
C LYS A 440 1.13 11.86 7.44
N ILE A 441 0.09 11.03 7.56
CA ILE A 441 0.06 9.91 8.54
C ILE A 441 1.16 8.89 8.22
N MET A 442 1.53 8.74 6.95
CA MET A 442 2.61 7.85 6.51
C MET A 442 4.02 8.45 6.66
N TRP A 443 4.15 9.73 7.01
CA TRP A 443 5.46 10.37 7.17
C TRP A 443 6.38 9.71 8.22
N PRO A 444 5.91 9.26 9.39
CA PRO A 444 6.77 8.54 10.34
C PRO A 444 7.37 7.26 9.75
N PHE A 445 6.61 6.52 8.97
CA PHE A 445 7.09 5.30 8.29
C PHE A 445 8.17 5.63 7.25
N ARG A 446 7.93 6.65 6.41
CA ARG A 446 8.91 7.12 5.42
C ARG A 446 10.17 7.67 6.07
N ALA A 447 10.03 8.41 7.16
CA ALA A 447 11.13 8.97 7.93
C ALA A 447 12.05 7.88 8.50
N VAL A 448 11.46 6.82 9.07
CA VAL A 448 12.19 5.65 9.58
C VAL A 448 12.83 4.84 8.45
N TYR A 449 12.17 4.75 7.29
CA TYR A 449 12.74 4.14 6.09
C TYR A 449 14.00 4.89 5.63
N GLN A 450 13.91 6.21 5.47
CA GLN A 450 15.03 7.05 5.06
C GLN A 450 16.16 7.03 6.12
N LEU A 451 15.81 6.89 7.40
CA LEU A 451 16.78 6.73 8.49
C LEU A 451 17.60 5.45 8.29
N SER A 452 16.94 4.35 7.93
CA SER A 452 17.58 3.06 7.64
C SER A 452 18.49 3.12 6.42
N LYS A 453 18.12 3.89 5.39
CA LYS A 453 19.00 4.11 4.22
C LYS A 453 20.26 4.89 4.58
N SER A 454 20.13 5.86 5.49
CA SER A 454 21.25 6.74 5.87
C SER A 454 22.17 6.10 6.92
N TYR A 455 21.65 5.22 7.77
CA TYR A 455 22.36 4.69 8.93
C TYR A 455 21.99 3.24 9.22
N ARG A 456 23.01 2.44 9.57
CA ARG A 456 22.82 1.10 10.13
C ARG A 456 22.05 1.16 11.45
N ARG A 457 21.29 0.10 11.75
CA ARG A 457 20.44 -0.01 12.95
C ARG A 457 21.22 0.28 14.23
N GLU A 458 22.43 -0.23 14.39
CA GLU A 458 23.27 -0.04 15.59
C GLU A 458 23.55 1.44 15.86
N LYS A 459 23.86 2.19 14.81
CA LYS A 459 24.11 3.63 14.90
C LYS A 459 22.83 4.40 15.23
N VAL A 460 21.68 3.99 14.67
CA VAL A 460 20.38 4.56 15.04
C VAL A 460 20.11 4.36 16.53
N MET A 461 20.25 3.13 17.01
CA MET A 461 20.04 2.78 18.42
C MET A 461 20.96 3.57 19.34
N GLU A 462 22.26 3.63 19.03
CA GLU A 462 23.24 4.40 19.80
C GLU A 462 22.83 5.87 19.93
N ARG A 463 22.40 6.49 18.84
CA ARG A 463 22.02 7.91 18.81
C ARG A 463 20.72 8.19 19.55
N VAL A 464 19.70 7.34 19.39
CA VAL A 464 18.43 7.47 20.13
C VAL A 464 18.64 7.21 21.63
N LYS A 465 19.47 6.24 22.02
CA LYS A 465 19.82 6.03 23.44
C LYS A 465 20.59 7.21 24.06
N LYS A 466 21.29 8.00 23.24
CA LYS A 466 21.97 9.25 23.64
C LYS A 466 21.05 10.47 23.66
N GLY A 467 19.78 10.34 23.27
CA GLY A 467 18.83 11.44 23.29
C GLY A 467 18.79 12.26 22.01
N SER A 468 19.52 11.89 20.96
CA SER A 468 19.65 12.70 19.74
C SER A 468 18.29 12.93 19.07
N ASN A 469 18.01 14.18 18.72
CA ASN A 469 16.92 14.50 17.80
C ASN A 469 17.34 14.13 16.38
N ILE A 470 16.35 13.79 15.56
CA ILE A 470 16.54 13.40 14.17
C ILE A 470 15.82 14.42 13.31
N ILE A 471 16.50 14.97 12.33
CA ILE A 471 15.93 15.90 11.35
C ILE A 471 15.92 15.21 10.01
N TRP A 472 14.75 15.19 9.37
CA TRP A 472 14.61 14.79 7.98
C TRP A 472 14.16 16.00 7.15
N GLU A 473 14.99 16.39 6.21
CA GLU A 473 14.72 17.49 5.27
C GLU A 473 15.01 17.02 3.84
N GLY A 474 13.96 16.78 3.05
CA GLY A 474 14.12 16.26 1.69
C GLY A 474 14.73 14.85 1.69
N ASN A 475 16.00 14.74 1.28
CA ASN A 475 16.73 13.46 1.22
C ASN A 475 17.69 13.25 2.38
N ASP A 476 17.94 14.30 3.15
CA ASP A 476 18.98 14.31 4.16
C ASP A 476 18.40 13.96 5.53
N ILE A 477 19.11 13.10 6.26
CA ILE A 477 18.82 12.81 7.67
C ILE A 477 20.04 13.12 8.53
N ILE A 478 19.80 13.96 9.53
CA ILE A 478 20.85 14.49 10.41
C ILE A 478 20.45 14.23 11.86
N PHE A 479 21.39 13.70 12.64
CA PHE A 479 21.27 13.65 14.10
C PHE A 479 21.74 14.97 14.70
N LYS A 480 20.90 15.61 15.51
CA LYS A 480 21.26 16.78 16.33
C LYS A 480 21.21 16.43 17.80
N ASN A 481 22.23 16.87 18.54
CA ASN A 481 22.30 16.68 20.00
C ASN A 481 21.71 17.87 20.77
N GLU A 482 21.16 18.86 20.07
CA GLU A 482 20.52 20.03 20.67
C GLU A 482 19.18 19.62 21.26
N SER A 483 19.03 19.70 22.58
CA SER A 483 17.82 19.37 23.36
C SER A 483 17.41 17.88 23.31
N SER A 484 18.15 17.03 24.04
CA SER A 484 17.96 15.58 24.09
C SER A 484 16.53 15.13 24.41
N LYS A 485 15.73 14.80 23.39
CA LYS A 485 14.29 14.51 23.52
C LYS A 485 13.81 13.33 22.66
N ASN A 486 14.70 12.71 21.87
CA ASN A 486 14.37 11.65 20.93
C ASN A 486 13.17 11.97 20.04
N ARG A 487 13.16 13.19 19.48
CA ARG A 487 12.13 13.60 18.53
C ARG A 487 12.67 13.53 17.11
N PHE A 488 11.80 13.04 16.24
CA PHE A 488 11.98 13.10 14.81
C PHE A 488 11.24 14.34 14.29
N HIS A 489 11.95 15.24 13.62
CA HIS A 489 11.40 16.48 13.06
C HIS A 489 11.44 16.40 11.54
N ILE A 490 10.28 16.62 10.91
CA ILE A 490 10.14 16.55 9.46
C ILE A 490 10.02 17.96 8.91
N PHE A 491 10.98 18.34 8.08
CA PHE A 491 11.03 19.62 7.40
C PHE A 491 10.69 19.43 5.92
N MET A 492 9.74 20.23 5.43
CA MET A 492 9.43 20.32 4.00
C MET A 492 9.45 21.78 3.59
N ASN A 493 10.30 22.12 2.62
CA ASN A 493 10.55 23.48 2.16
C ASN A 493 11.00 24.41 3.31
N ARG A 494 12.00 23.96 4.09
CA ARG A 494 12.59 24.68 5.23
C ARG A 494 11.61 25.04 6.37
N ARG A 495 10.46 24.37 6.43
CA ARG A 495 9.46 24.52 7.51
C ARG A 495 9.20 23.18 8.15
N GLU A 496 9.24 23.14 9.48
CA GLU A 496 8.81 21.97 10.23
C GLU A 496 7.32 21.73 9.95
N ARG A 497 6.98 20.52 9.49
CA ARG A 497 5.62 20.12 9.18
C ARG A 497 5.00 19.28 10.29
N THR A 498 5.81 18.42 10.89
CA THR A 498 5.40 17.59 12.01
C THR A 498 6.62 17.12 12.79
N SER A 499 6.40 16.66 14.01
CA SER A 499 7.37 15.87 14.74
C SER A 499 6.71 14.77 15.55
N PHE A 500 7.40 13.65 15.69
CA PHE A 500 6.94 12.46 16.40
C PHE A 500 8.07 11.91 17.28
N LYS A 501 7.72 11.14 18.33
CA LYS A 501 8.70 10.53 19.24
C LYS A 501 9.17 9.17 18.72
N ILE A 502 10.43 8.85 19.01
CA ILE A 502 11.03 7.52 18.82
C ILE A 502 11.69 7.10 20.13
N ASP A 503 11.64 5.83 20.47
CA ASP A 503 12.32 5.28 21.65
C ASP A 503 12.89 3.89 21.36
N ILE A 504 13.81 3.43 22.20
CA ILE A 504 14.41 2.09 22.14
C ILE A 504 14.13 1.36 23.44
N LEU A 505 13.40 0.26 23.34
CA LEU A 505 13.18 -0.69 24.43
C LEU A 505 14.40 -1.60 24.51
N ASP A 506 15.04 -1.70 25.69
CA ASP A 506 16.19 -2.58 25.87
C ASP A 506 15.78 -4.05 25.83
N SER A 507 14.57 -4.37 26.29
CA SER A 507 13.95 -5.68 26.17
C SER A 507 12.43 -5.60 26.12
N MET A 508 11.78 -6.64 25.61
CA MET A 508 10.32 -6.80 25.66
C MET A 508 9.96 -8.23 26.06
N TYR A 509 8.93 -8.38 26.88
CA TYR A 509 8.37 -9.68 27.27
C TYR A 509 6.84 -9.67 27.19
N TYR A 510 6.22 -10.85 27.32
CA TYR A 510 4.77 -11.01 27.33
C TYR A 510 4.28 -11.31 28.74
N ASP A 511 3.34 -10.52 29.23
CA ASP A 511 2.64 -10.78 30.48
C ASP A 511 1.38 -11.60 30.21
N ARG A 512 1.33 -12.80 30.78
CA ARG A 512 0.21 -13.75 30.60
C ARG A 512 -1.00 -13.42 31.47
N GLU A 513 -0.82 -12.70 32.57
CA GLU A 513 -1.93 -12.35 33.47
C GLU A 513 -2.77 -11.23 32.88
N THR A 514 -2.10 -10.22 32.31
CA THR A 514 -2.75 -9.08 31.67
C THR A 514 -2.97 -9.28 30.16
N ASP A 515 -2.39 -10.33 29.58
CA ASP A 515 -2.41 -10.60 28.14
C ASP A 515 -1.81 -9.45 27.30
N THR A 516 -0.75 -8.81 27.78
CA THR A 516 -0.12 -7.64 27.16
C THR A 516 1.38 -7.82 26.92
N PHE A 517 1.96 -6.99 26.05
CA PHE A 517 3.41 -6.87 25.93
C PHE A 517 3.94 -5.83 26.92
N VAL A 518 5.05 -6.13 27.57
CA VAL A 518 5.75 -5.19 28.46
C VAL A 518 7.12 -4.90 27.89
N GLY A 519 7.31 -3.65 27.47
CA GLY A 519 8.59 -3.10 27.03
C GLY A 519 9.34 -2.48 28.21
N VAL A 520 10.62 -2.77 28.36
CA VAL A 520 11.45 -2.23 29.45
C VAL A 520 12.68 -1.55 28.87
N ARG A 521 12.99 -0.36 29.40
CA ARG A 521 14.29 0.28 29.17
C ARG A 521 14.83 0.92 30.44
N ASP A 522 16.14 1.05 30.51
CA ASP A 522 16.78 1.86 31.54
C ASP A 522 16.46 3.35 31.34
N ILE A 523 16.46 4.10 32.45
CA ILE A 523 16.55 5.56 32.40
C ILE A 523 17.87 5.94 31.72
N ARG A 524 17.80 6.82 30.72
CA ARG A 524 18.94 7.23 29.91
C ARG A 524 19.71 8.35 30.59
N ASN A 525 21.02 8.44 30.34
CA ASN A 525 21.89 9.43 30.98
C ASN A 525 21.43 10.88 30.77
N PHE A 526 20.84 11.20 29.62
CA PHE A 526 20.32 12.55 29.34
C PHE A 526 19.02 12.90 30.08
N GLU A 527 18.33 11.90 30.63
CA GLU A 527 17.16 12.05 31.51
C GLU A 527 17.57 12.29 32.97
N ILE A 528 18.87 12.21 33.29
CA ILE A 528 19.42 12.42 34.63
C ILE A 528 20.10 13.79 34.67
N ASN A 529 19.73 14.64 35.64
CA ASN A 529 20.37 15.94 35.86
C ASN A 529 20.75 16.11 37.33
N LYS A 530 22.04 16.36 37.61
CA LYS A 530 22.60 16.47 38.98
C LYS A 530 22.21 15.29 39.89
N GLY A 531 22.22 14.08 39.35
CA GLY A 531 21.87 12.85 40.08
C GLY A 531 20.38 12.66 40.36
N LYS A 532 19.50 13.56 39.88
CA LYS A 532 18.05 13.40 39.95
C LYS A 532 17.49 13.08 38.58
N ILE A 533 16.55 12.13 38.53
CA ILE A 533 15.79 11.82 37.32
C ILE A 533 14.89 13.02 37.02
N ARG A 534 15.10 13.65 35.85
CA ARG A 534 14.09 14.53 35.26
C ARG A 534 12.91 13.67 34.81
N ARG A 535 11.73 14.27 34.63
CA ARG A 535 10.58 13.59 33.98
C ARG A 535 11.10 12.83 32.75
N PRO A 536 11.06 11.48 32.75
CA PRO A 536 11.61 10.69 31.67
C PRO A 536 10.96 11.08 30.35
N HIS A 537 11.75 11.11 29.27
CA HIS A 537 11.26 11.42 27.94
C HIS A 537 10.60 10.16 27.36
N VAL A 538 9.35 9.93 27.76
CA VAL A 538 8.55 8.76 27.38
C VAL A 538 7.56 9.09 26.27
N LEU A 539 7.17 8.06 25.53
CA LEU A 539 5.91 8.07 24.78
C LEU A 539 4.75 7.99 25.78
N GLU A 540 3.68 8.76 25.57
CA GLU A 540 2.60 8.91 26.55
C GLU A 540 1.55 7.81 26.40
N GLU A 541 0.74 7.60 27.43
CA GLU A 541 -0.41 6.71 27.38
C GLU A 541 -1.35 7.07 26.22
N SER A 542 -2.07 6.08 25.70
CA SER A 542 -2.92 6.17 24.51
C SER A 542 -2.21 6.59 23.21
N THR A 543 -0.88 6.61 23.19
CA THR A 543 -0.12 6.90 21.97
C THR A 543 -0.12 5.68 21.05
N PRO A 544 -0.60 5.80 19.79
CA PRO A 544 -0.43 4.75 18.79
C PRO A 544 1.04 4.63 18.40
N ILE A 545 1.51 3.39 18.34
CA ILE A 545 2.91 3.07 18.07
C ILE A 545 3.02 1.95 17.04
N ILE A 546 4.18 1.90 16.38
CA ILE A 546 4.67 0.70 15.71
C ILE A 546 5.96 0.24 16.39
N LEU A 547 6.06 -1.06 16.62
CA LEU A 547 7.25 -1.73 17.14
C LEU A 547 7.98 -2.42 15.99
N TYR A 548 9.30 -2.22 15.89
CA TYR A 548 10.17 -2.93 14.97
C TYR A 548 11.20 -3.74 15.76
N VAL A 549 11.07 -5.07 15.72
CA VAL A 549 11.99 -5.97 16.43
C VAL A 549 13.35 -6.01 15.71
N ASN A 550 14.35 -6.58 16.37
CA ASN A 550 15.70 -6.72 15.83
C ASN A 550 15.88 -8.09 15.15
N ASP A 551 15.24 -8.26 14.00
CA ASP A 551 15.28 -9.50 13.22
C ASP A 551 16.39 -9.52 12.15
N ARG A 552 17.30 -8.54 12.15
CA ARG A 552 18.38 -8.36 11.15
C ARG A 552 17.92 -8.01 9.73
N ALA A 553 16.65 -7.62 9.52
CA ALA A 553 16.23 -7.04 8.25
C ALA A 553 17.15 -5.87 7.84
N SER A 554 17.42 -5.73 6.54
CA SER A 554 18.28 -4.68 5.98
C SER A 554 17.78 -3.27 6.32
N MET A 555 16.47 -3.10 6.49
CA MET A 555 15.80 -1.84 6.79
C MET A 555 14.77 -1.99 7.90
N ILE A 556 14.65 -0.96 8.75
CA ILE A 556 13.75 -1.00 9.92
C ILE A 556 12.29 -1.25 9.50
N PRO A 557 11.71 -0.56 8.50
CA PRO A 557 10.31 -0.79 8.10
C PRO A 557 10.05 -2.10 7.36
N LEU A 558 11.10 -2.88 7.08
CA LEU A 558 10.99 -4.23 6.53
C LEU A 558 11.14 -5.31 7.61
N SER A 559 11.40 -4.94 8.87
CA SER A 559 11.47 -5.85 10.02
C SER A 559 10.08 -6.38 10.42
N VAL A 560 10.03 -7.53 11.09
CA VAL A 560 8.86 -7.99 11.85
C VAL A 560 8.36 -6.86 12.74
N ASN A 561 7.06 -6.56 12.65
CA ASN A 561 6.49 -5.41 13.31
C ASN A 561 5.07 -5.65 13.82
N MET A 562 4.66 -4.80 14.75
CA MET A 562 3.31 -4.79 15.29
C MET A 562 2.86 -3.36 15.53
N THR A 563 1.64 -3.05 15.12
CA THR A 563 0.98 -1.79 15.50
C THR A 563 0.26 -2.00 16.83
N GLY A 564 0.48 -1.09 17.77
CA GLY A 564 -0.10 -1.14 19.11
C GLY A 564 -0.42 0.24 19.66
N SER A 565 -0.84 0.26 20.92
CA SER A 565 -1.01 1.47 21.72
C SER A 565 -0.33 1.28 23.06
N ILE A 566 0.25 2.36 23.58
CA ILE A 566 0.72 2.38 24.97
C ILE A 566 -0.50 2.49 25.88
N VAL A 567 -0.68 1.50 26.73
CA VAL A 567 -1.77 1.47 27.73
C VAL A 567 -1.33 2.24 28.97
N GLU A 568 -0.11 1.96 29.45
CA GLU A 568 0.40 2.49 30.71
C GLU A 568 1.91 2.71 30.63
N VAL A 569 2.42 3.71 31.36
CA VAL A 569 3.85 3.98 31.48
C VAL A 569 4.24 4.12 32.95
N ASN A 570 4.98 3.14 33.45
CA ASN A 570 5.34 3.05 34.86
C ASN A 570 6.84 3.19 35.08
N PRO A 571 7.28 4.05 36.00
CA PRO A 571 8.64 3.97 36.53
C PRO A 571 8.78 2.71 37.38
N ASP A 572 9.90 2.01 37.25
CA ASP A 572 10.19 0.81 38.05
C ASP A 572 11.70 0.66 38.28
N LYS A 573 12.14 -0.35 39.02
CA LYS A 573 13.54 -0.71 39.23
C LYS A 573 13.85 -2.07 38.61
N ASN A 574 14.99 -2.18 37.95
CA ASN A 574 15.50 -3.47 37.51
C ASN A 574 16.02 -4.31 38.69
N LYS A 575 16.46 -5.55 38.42
CA LYS A 575 16.98 -6.48 39.43
C LYS A 575 18.22 -5.96 40.18
N GLU A 576 18.93 -5.00 39.60
CA GLU A 576 20.11 -4.36 40.18
C GLU A 576 19.75 -3.06 40.95
N GLY A 577 18.45 -2.75 41.07
CA GLY A 577 17.94 -1.56 41.75
C GLY A 577 18.04 -0.27 40.93
N LYS A 578 18.43 -0.34 39.65
CA LYS A 578 18.51 0.80 38.74
C LYS A 578 17.13 1.18 38.23
N GLU A 579 16.86 2.48 38.16
CA GLU A 579 15.60 3.04 37.69
C GLU A 579 15.38 2.76 36.18
N THR A 580 14.17 2.34 35.84
CA THR A 580 13.71 1.90 34.53
C THR A 580 12.35 2.50 34.19
N VAL A 581 12.01 2.47 32.90
CA VAL A 581 10.66 2.75 32.39
C VAL A 581 10.08 1.45 31.86
N LYS A 582 8.87 1.12 32.31
CA LYS A 582 8.04 0.04 31.80
C LYS A 582 6.90 0.61 30.97
N TYR A 583 6.75 0.11 29.76
CA TYR A 583 5.64 0.39 28.86
C TYR A 583 4.75 -0.84 28.78
N VAL A 584 3.47 -0.69 29.14
CA VAL A 584 2.45 -1.71 28.86
C VAL A 584 1.88 -1.42 27.49
N ILE A 585 1.95 -2.40 26.59
CA ILE A 585 1.60 -2.26 25.18
C ILE A 585 0.56 -3.32 24.82
N ASP A 586 -0.54 -2.87 24.23
CA ASP A 586 -1.59 -3.75 23.74
C ASP A 586 -2.09 -3.31 22.36
N VAL A 587 -2.87 -4.17 21.71
CA VAL A 587 -3.47 -3.89 20.41
C VAL A 587 -4.78 -3.11 20.57
N PRO A 588 -4.97 -2.01 19.83
CA PRO A 588 -6.14 -1.15 19.99
C PRO A 588 -7.45 -1.73 19.43
N SER A 589 -7.43 -2.92 18.82
CA SER A 589 -8.63 -3.53 18.24
C SER A 589 -8.52 -5.03 18.05
N LEU A 590 -9.68 -5.71 18.03
CA LEU A 590 -9.80 -7.13 17.68
C LEU A 590 -9.26 -7.45 16.28
N ALA A 591 -9.22 -6.48 15.36
CA ALA A 591 -8.67 -6.69 14.03
C ALA A 591 -7.15 -6.91 14.02
N LEU A 592 -6.46 -6.61 15.13
CA LEU A 592 -5.02 -6.77 15.33
C LEU A 592 -4.69 -7.89 16.31
N SER A 593 -5.68 -8.60 16.87
CA SER A 593 -5.46 -9.67 17.85
C SER A 593 -4.54 -10.77 17.31
N PHE A 594 -4.66 -11.08 16.01
CA PHE A 594 -3.80 -12.08 15.39
C PHE A 594 -2.33 -11.63 15.27
N GLN A 595 -2.06 -10.33 15.05
CA GLN A 595 -0.68 -9.81 15.13
C GLN A 595 -0.10 -10.02 16.54
N LYS A 596 -0.92 -9.81 17.58
CA LYS A 596 -0.52 -10.07 18.98
C LYS A 596 -0.09 -11.52 19.18
N ILE A 597 -0.90 -12.47 18.69
CA ILE A 597 -0.60 -13.91 18.77
C ILE A 597 0.69 -14.25 18.02
N ILE A 598 0.85 -13.76 16.78
CA ILE A 598 2.08 -13.98 16.00
C ILE A 598 3.31 -13.44 16.73
N LEU A 599 3.24 -12.20 17.23
CA LEU A 599 4.38 -11.58 17.90
C LEU A 599 4.74 -12.32 19.20
N LYS A 600 3.74 -12.84 19.93
CA LYS A 600 3.94 -13.68 21.11
C LYS A 600 4.70 -14.96 20.74
N LYS A 601 4.34 -15.61 19.63
CA LYS A 601 5.05 -16.79 19.13
C LYS A 601 6.48 -16.47 18.69
N TYR A 602 6.71 -15.34 18.02
CA TYR A 602 8.08 -14.91 17.72
C TYR A 602 8.91 -14.69 18.98
N LEU A 603 8.34 -14.11 20.04
CA LEU A 603 9.05 -13.92 21.31
C LEU A 603 9.41 -15.26 21.97
N GLU A 604 8.53 -16.26 21.87
CA GLU A 604 8.76 -17.60 22.40
C GLU A 604 9.86 -18.35 21.62
N ILE A 605 9.94 -18.17 20.30
CA ILE A 605 10.87 -18.89 19.42
C ILE A 605 12.22 -18.16 19.28
N TYR A 606 12.19 -16.84 19.17
CA TYR A 606 13.33 -15.96 18.88
C TYR A 606 13.44 -14.81 19.89
N PRO A 607 13.65 -15.08 21.19
CA PRO A 607 13.67 -14.06 22.24
C PRO A 607 14.76 -12.99 22.02
N GLU A 608 15.83 -13.30 21.28
CA GLU A 608 16.88 -12.37 20.93
C GLU A 608 16.41 -11.22 20.02
N MET A 609 15.37 -11.44 19.20
CA MET A 609 14.79 -10.39 18.34
C MET A 609 14.14 -9.26 19.17
N PHE A 610 13.78 -9.55 20.42
CA PHE A 610 13.06 -8.65 21.31
C PHE A 610 13.98 -7.83 22.22
N LYS A 611 15.28 -7.80 21.89
CA LYS A 611 16.26 -6.87 22.43
C LYS A 611 16.39 -5.67 21.50
N ASP A 612 16.54 -4.49 22.07
CA ASP A 612 16.70 -3.24 21.32
C ASP A 612 15.58 -3.01 20.28
N VAL A 613 14.32 -3.13 20.73
CA VAL A 613 13.12 -2.91 19.90
C VAL A 613 12.95 -1.42 19.67
N ILE A 614 12.78 -1.02 18.40
CA ILE A 614 12.53 0.37 18.04
C ILE A 614 11.04 0.62 18.13
N MET A 615 10.65 1.60 18.95
CA MET A 615 9.27 2.01 19.15
C MET A 615 9.06 3.41 18.56
N VAL A 616 8.11 3.55 17.64
CA VAL A 616 7.89 4.81 16.91
C VAL A 616 6.44 5.25 17.06
N GLN A 617 6.22 6.52 17.42
CA GLN A 617 4.90 7.13 17.40
C GLN A 617 4.37 7.24 15.97
N VAL A 618 3.15 6.78 15.75
CA VAL A 618 2.47 6.83 14.45
C VAL A 618 1.05 7.40 14.58
N GLY A 619 0.48 7.81 13.44
CA GLY A 619 -0.93 8.19 13.37
C GLY A 619 -1.84 7.00 13.06
N VAL A 620 -3.13 7.15 13.31
CA VAL A 620 -4.14 6.15 12.94
C VAL A 620 -4.64 6.45 11.52
N ASP A 621 -4.48 5.52 10.58
CA ASP A 621 -5.01 5.66 9.22
C ASP A 621 -6.47 5.18 9.12
N LEU A 622 -7.40 6.14 9.11
CA LEU A 622 -8.82 5.91 8.85
C LEU A 622 -9.25 6.30 7.43
N THR A 623 -8.31 6.64 6.55
CA THR A 623 -8.57 7.23 5.23
C THR A 623 -9.50 6.37 4.39
N HIS A 624 -9.39 5.05 4.48
CA HIS A 624 -10.25 4.14 3.76
C HIS A 624 -11.76 4.35 4.08
N ILE A 625 -12.10 4.63 5.35
CA ILE A 625 -13.49 4.91 5.76
C ILE A 625 -13.97 6.21 5.09
N ASP A 626 -13.13 7.24 5.09
CA ASP A 626 -13.42 8.51 4.41
C ASP A 626 -13.65 8.31 2.91
N LEU A 627 -12.80 7.53 2.25
CA LEU A 627 -12.89 7.28 0.81
C LEU A 627 -14.18 6.52 0.45
N ILE A 628 -14.57 5.50 1.23
CA ILE A 628 -15.85 4.81 1.04
C ILE A 628 -17.03 5.76 1.23
N ALA A 629 -16.99 6.57 2.29
CA ALA A 629 -18.07 7.52 2.56
C ALA A 629 -18.21 8.55 1.43
N LEU A 630 -17.08 9.07 0.94
CA LEU A 630 -17.04 10.00 -0.19
C LEU A 630 -17.50 9.37 -1.50
N ASP A 631 -17.12 8.11 -1.79
CA ASP A 631 -17.62 7.34 -2.94
C ASP A 631 -19.15 7.19 -2.89
N ALA A 632 -19.67 6.65 -1.78
CA ALA A 632 -21.09 6.44 -1.59
C ALA A 632 -21.88 7.75 -1.75
N LEU A 633 -21.41 8.83 -1.13
CA LEU A 633 -22.03 10.14 -1.24
C LEU A 633 -22.02 10.66 -2.68
N GLN A 634 -20.87 10.56 -3.36
CA GLN A 634 -20.68 11.10 -4.70
C GLN A 634 -21.52 10.37 -5.75
N ARG A 635 -21.68 9.05 -5.63
CA ARG A 635 -22.53 8.27 -6.54
C ARG A 635 -24.02 8.48 -6.27
N VAL A 636 -24.45 8.39 -5.01
CA VAL A 636 -25.88 8.56 -4.65
C VAL A 636 -26.39 9.96 -5.02
N ILE A 637 -25.63 11.01 -4.70
CA ILE A 637 -26.00 12.38 -5.04
C ILE A 637 -25.75 12.65 -6.53
N GLY A 638 -24.65 12.15 -7.09
CA GLY A 638 -24.31 12.31 -8.50
C GLY A 638 -25.41 11.82 -9.42
N GLU A 639 -25.91 10.60 -9.19
CA GLU A 639 -27.02 10.02 -9.96
C GLU A 639 -28.31 10.84 -9.83
N LYS A 640 -28.62 11.35 -8.64
CA LYS A 640 -29.80 12.21 -8.42
C LYS A 640 -29.67 13.53 -9.18
N ILE A 641 -28.48 14.16 -9.16
CA ILE A 641 -28.21 15.38 -9.92
C ILE A 641 -28.32 15.12 -11.42
N GLU A 642 -27.77 14.03 -11.93
CA GLU A 642 -27.87 13.65 -13.34
C GLU A 642 -29.31 13.38 -13.76
N LYS A 643 -30.10 12.68 -12.93
CA LYS A 643 -31.54 12.49 -13.17
C LYS A 643 -32.29 13.81 -13.21
N ILE A 644 -32.06 14.72 -12.26
CA ILE A 644 -32.69 16.05 -12.23
C ILE A 644 -32.28 16.89 -13.44
N GLN A 645 -31.00 16.89 -13.81
CA GLN A 645 -30.50 17.60 -14.99
C GLN A 645 -31.06 17.00 -16.29
N GLY A 646 -31.17 15.68 -16.36
CA GLY A 646 -31.79 14.96 -17.48
C GLY A 646 -33.29 15.27 -17.60
N LEU A 647 -34.01 15.36 -16.49
CA LEU A 647 -35.41 15.78 -16.43
C LEU A 647 -35.57 17.25 -16.86
N LYS A 648 -34.77 18.17 -16.32
CA LYS A 648 -34.77 19.59 -16.74
C LYS A 648 -34.43 19.76 -18.21
N LYS A 649 -33.52 18.95 -18.76
CA LYS A 649 -33.16 18.97 -20.18
C LYS A 649 -34.30 18.41 -21.05
N LYS A 650 -34.99 17.35 -20.61
CA LYS A 650 -36.19 16.82 -21.26
C LYS A 650 -37.39 17.77 -21.18
N GLU A 651 -37.60 18.44 -20.05
CA GLU A 651 -38.63 19.48 -19.88
C GLU A 651 -38.33 20.70 -20.73
N LYS A 652 -37.07 21.16 -20.77
CA LYS A 652 -36.65 22.26 -21.66
C LYS A 652 -36.80 21.88 -23.14
N LEU A 653 -36.54 20.62 -23.51
CA LEU A 653 -36.75 20.11 -24.86
C LEU A 653 -38.23 19.96 -25.21
N LYS A 654 -39.08 19.51 -24.28
CA LYS A 654 -40.55 19.51 -24.41
C LYS A 654 -41.11 20.93 -24.52
N GLY A 655 -40.58 21.86 -23.72
CA GLY A 655 -40.91 23.28 -23.81
C GLY A 655 -40.59 23.84 -25.19
N LEU A 656 -39.36 23.63 -25.68
CA LEU A 656 -38.94 24.01 -27.03
C LEU A 656 -39.78 23.35 -28.14
N LEU A 657 -40.11 22.05 -28.01
CA LEU A 657 -40.99 21.36 -28.96
C LEU A 657 -42.42 21.92 -28.95
N SER A 658 -42.97 22.22 -27.78
CA SER A 658 -44.30 22.87 -27.67
C SER A 658 -44.31 24.32 -28.16
N SER A 659 -43.18 25.02 -28.05
CA SER A 659 -42.99 26.35 -28.64
C SER A 659 -42.93 26.27 -30.16
N LEU A 660 -42.21 25.29 -30.72
CA LEU A 660 -42.12 25.03 -32.16
C LEU A 660 -43.45 24.53 -32.77
N GLU A 661 -44.23 23.74 -32.03
CA GLU A 661 -45.59 23.33 -32.45
C GLU A 661 -46.56 24.52 -32.47
N LYS A 662 -46.48 25.42 -31.48
CA LYS A 662 -47.22 26.70 -31.48
C LYS A 662 -46.75 27.68 -32.56
N GLU A 663 -45.48 27.62 -32.94
CA GLU A 663 -44.92 28.42 -34.04
C GLU A 663 -45.37 27.88 -35.41
N LYS A 664 -45.54 26.55 -35.51
CA LYS A 664 -46.12 25.88 -36.69
C LYS A 664 -47.61 26.18 -36.87
N GLU A 665 -48.38 26.34 -35.79
CA GLU A 665 -49.77 26.80 -35.83
C GLU A 665 -49.91 28.31 -36.09
N ARG A 666 -48.84 29.10 -35.90
CA ARG A 666 -48.82 30.55 -36.17
C ARG A 666 -48.38 30.92 -37.59
N LEU A 667 -48.02 29.95 -38.43
CA LEU A 667 -47.57 30.18 -39.81
C LEU A 667 -48.69 30.15 -40.86
N ASP A 668 -49.95 30.27 -40.45
CA ASP A 668 -51.11 30.60 -41.31
C ASP A 668 -51.87 31.83 -40.73
N PHE A 669 -51.28 33.03 -40.83
CA PHE A 669 -51.95 34.29 -41.22
C PHE A 669 -50.98 35.48 -41.13
N GLU A 670 -51.15 36.40 -42.09
CA GLU A 670 -50.28 37.52 -42.44
C GLU A 670 -50.26 38.71 -41.47
N SER A 671 -49.16 39.49 -41.57
CA SER A 671 -49.00 40.95 -41.34
C SER A 671 -49.21 41.47 -39.89
N GLU A 672 -48.46 42.41 -39.30
CA GLU A 672 -47.67 43.55 -39.78
C GLU A 672 -46.80 44.12 -38.62
N LEU A 673 -45.59 44.58 -38.95
CA LEU A 673 -44.76 45.66 -38.36
C LEU A 673 -44.90 46.01 -36.85
N GLY A 674 -43.86 45.83 -36.02
CA GLY A 674 -42.88 46.89 -35.74
C GLY A 674 -42.20 46.73 -34.34
N PRO A 675 -41.08 47.43 -34.08
CA PRO A 675 -39.97 46.97 -33.21
C PRO A 675 -40.07 47.46 -31.76
N GLU A 676 -39.42 46.76 -30.80
CA GLU A 676 -38.53 47.37 -29.78
C GLU A 676 -38.06 46.43 -28.64
N ILE A 677 -36.76 46.59 -28.32
CA ILE A 677 -36.12 46.60 -26.99
C ILE A 677 -35.93 45.27 -26.24
N MET A 678 -34.70 44.77 -26.34
CA MET A 678 -34.01 44.17 -25.18
C MET A 678 -33.82 45.24 -24.11
N SER A 679 -34.39 45.06 -22.91
CA SER A 679 -34.04 45.93 -21.78
C SER A 679 -32.70 45.51 -21.17
N GLU A 680 -31.86 46.51 -20.99
CA GLU A 680 -30.52 46.50 -20.37
C GLU A 680 -30.55 46.08 -18.88
N ASP A 681 -31.74 45.89 -18.31
CA ASP A 681 -31.97 45.55 -16.91
C ASP A 681 -31.73 44.06 -16.59
N VAL A 682 -31.86 43.18 -17.58
CA VAL A 682 -31.60 41.74 -17.39
C VAL A 682 -30.10 41.44 -17.26
N LEU A 683 -29.25 42.30 -17.84
CA LEU A 683 -27.79 42.17 -17.74
C LEU A 683 -27.24 42.72 -16.42
N ARG A 684 -27.95 43.64 -15.73
CA ARG A 684 -27.52 44.20 -14.44
C ARG A 684 -27.78 43.29 -13.23
N TYR A 685 -28.75 42.39 -13.30
CA TYR A 685 -29.07 41.48 -12.18
C TYR A 685 -28.02 40.40 -11.92
N PHE A 686 -27.20 40.03 -12.91
CA PHE A 686 -26.20 38.96 -12.77
C PHE A 686 -24.79 39.44 -12.38
N TYR A 687 -24.52 40.75 -12.33
CA TYR A 687 -23.14 41.26 -12.21
C TYR A 687 -22.87 42.34 -11.13
N SER A 688 -23.78 42.65 -10.22
CA SER A 688 -23.45 43.54 -9.10
C SER A 688 -23.58 42.83 -7.75
N GLN A 689 -22.56 43.02 -6.90
CA GLN A 689 -22.42 42.68 -5.48
C GLN A 689 -21.41 41.56 -5.14
N GLU A 690 -20.20 41.61 -5.73
CA GLU A 690 -18.97 41.67 -4.93
C GLU A 690 -18.50 43.14 -4.95
N LYS A 691 -18.72 43.89 -3.85
CA LYS A 691 -17.82 44.95 -3.35
C LYS A 691 -18.41 45.58 -2.07
N GLU A 692 -17.58 45.53 -1.03
CA GLU A 692 -17.59 46.24 0.28
C GLU A 692 -17.77 45.31 1.50
N GLY A 693 -16.66 45.14 2.24
CA GLY A 693 -16.53 44.37 3.48
C GLY A 693 -15.31 43.46 3.52
#